data_AF-A0AAV1HGC5-F1
#
_entry.id   AF-A0AAV1HGC5-F1
#
_cell.length_a   1.000
_cell.length_b   1.000
_cell.length_c   1.000
_cell.angle_alpha   90.00
_cell.angle_beta   90.00
_cell.angle_gamma   90.00
#
_symmetry.space_group_name_H-M   'P 1'
#
loop_
_entity.id
_entity.type
_entity.pdbx_description
1 polymer ?
#
loop_
_entity_poly.entity_id
_entity_poly.type
_entity_poly.pdbx_seq_one_letter_code
_entity_poly.pdbx_strand_id
1 'polypeptide(L)'
;DLTRSNMGSSGESEKIIQRLNDDLREAQDQANTEKHKCMELQGILEGERKEHKQQADESAKQIKLLQGQLRQLQDETNALREQIDVSSSSRDELQSARDEVKALKHALEAATAERDRDVTTIQTNLSTVSKDLDKWRQAANKYEREIDNLQRDLQQQSKQWQKTAEIQAGELQSMQVECNGLQKECSVLRSEKQDIANKHQKEKSGLQSEYASLRAEKEELLKAHQKEKAGLQSDCAALRSEKEAVLQKQKQLEKDLASSRAQNAELSSSLKALERSQQELEKRLGALQLQHQQDSTKLQTQLDEADSRSKTLQREYEEAKTELCDLKEKYEKTEQEKQSLVDELEGCKASMKEIQEKGTKRSLLLPVQAIVIGLILALLYWCFGALWVERSEQLRPFKQADHTDVRATLALSFLICCVMDSSRDPMRHVTEVARCTDNLEKTVEAMAADLDVVNLFIIAGGTLAIPILAFVASFLLWPSALIKVYYWYWRRTLGLQVRYADCGGYRFCYSYRGRPGMRPSILMLHDFSAHKDTWLTVVKYLPKHLHIVCVDMPGHEGTTRTNTEDYSIQGQARRIHQFVETVRLNKKPFHLVGTAMGGNVAGVYAAFYPSEICSMTLICPDGIRHPCETKFDNHLQDLEHSNYTLNIPLIPTTPEEMEDMFRLCSHVRFKIPQQILQGLVDVRQPHNMFYQEVFMEIVGEKSRYALQEHLHLITAPLQVIWGKQDQVVDVSGAAVISDVLPGCRVDLLDNCGHSVVMERPCRTAKLILEFIILQQDARGGVKKSS
;
A
#
# COMPACT_ATOMS: atom_id res chain seq x y z
N ASP A 1 202.30 -130.92 3.05
CA ASP A 1 203.38 -130.59 2.10
C ASP A 1 204.31 -129.53 2.69
N LEU A 2 205.63 -129.55 2.49
CA LEU A 2 206.47 -130.58 1.86
C LEU A 2 207.96 -130.46 2.32
N THR A 3 208.56 -131.58 2.75
CA THR A 3 210.01 -131.95 2.69
C THR A 3 211.17 -131.03 3.14
N ARG A 4 212.11 -131.64 3.91
CA ARG A 4 213.58 -131.40 4.00
C ARG A 4 214.01 -130.03 4.59
N SER A 5 215.07 -129.89 5.40
CA SER A 5 216.04 -130.79 6.06
C SER A 5 216.73 -129.99 7.22
N ASN A 6 217.76 -130.39 7.99
CA ASN A 6 218.78 -131.45 7.88
C ASN A 6 219.36 -131.80 9.29
N MET A 7 220.53 -132.46 9.34
CA MET A 7 221.41 -132.58 10.53
C MET A 7 221.75 -131.21 11.17
N GLY A 8 222.06 -131.10 12.48
CA GLY A 8 222.13 -132.13 13.53
C GLY A 8 222.85 -131.62 14.80
N SER A 9 223.33 -132.53 15.67
CA SER A 9 224.15 -132.27 16.88
C SER A 9 223.45 -131.85 18.20
N SER A 10 222.66 -132.77 18.76
CA SER A 10 222.64 -133.11 20.20
C SER A 10 222.70 -131.98 21.26
N GLY A 11 221.55 -131.60 21.84
CA GLY A 11 221.53 -130.96 23.17
C GLY A 11 220.27 -130.20 23.59
N GLU A 12 219.33 -129.90 22.69
CA GLU A 12 218.32 -128.86 22.94
C GLU A 12 217.05 -129.29 23.71
N SER A 13 216.85 -130.58 23.97
CA SER A 13 215.55 -131.13 24.38
C SER A 13 214.97 -130.58 25.70
N GLU A 14 215.80 -130.14 26.66
CA GLU A 14 215.29 -129.61 27.94
C GLU A 14 214.76 -128.16 27.84
N LYS A 15 215.30 -127.33 26.92
CA LYS A 15 214.93 -125.90 26.84
C LYS A 15 213.57 -125.65 26.17
N ILE A 16 213.02 -126.63 25.47
CA ILE A 16 211.74 -126.52 24.76
C ILE A 16 210.56 -126.85 25.68
N ILE A 17 210.71 -127.85 26.56
CA ILE A 17 209.66 -128.29 27.50
C ILE A 17 209.27 -127.17 28.49
N GLN A 18 210.22 -126.30 28.84
CA GLN A 18 209.98 -125.24 29.81
C GLN A 18 209.14 -124.08 29.23
N ARG A 19 209.37 -123.68 27.96
CA ARG A 19 208.57 -122.63 27.30
C ARG A 19 207.10 -123.02 27.12
N LEU A 20 206.83 -124.26 26.72
CA LEU A 20 205.47 -124.75 26.47
C LEU A 20 204.57 -124.77 27.74
N ASN A 21 205.13 -124.67 28.94
CA ASN A 21 204.37 -124.56 30.19
C ASN A 21 203.95 -123.13 30.55
N ASP A 22 204.66 -122.13 30.04
CA ASP A 22 204.33 -120.71 30.30
C ASP A 22 203.24 -120.24 29.34
N ASP A 23 203.37 -120.55 28.04
CA ASP A 23 202.37 -120.26 27.00
C ASP A 23 200.98 -120.86 27.34
N LEU A 24 200.95 -122.05 27.96
CA LEU A 24 199.70 -122.72 28.37
C LEU A 24 199.00 -122.00 29.54
N ARG A 25 199.73 -121.24 30.35
CA ARG A 25 199.20 -120.54 31.52
C ARG A 25 198.52 -119.23 31.13
N GLU A 26 199.11 -118.47 30.23
CA GLU A 26 198.57 -117.18 29.78
C GLU A 26 197.21 -117.34 29.06
N ALA A 27 197.02 -118.44 28.33
CA ALA A 27 195.74 -118.80 27.70
C ALA A 27 194.62 -119.10 28.72
N GLN A 28 194.95 -119.56 29.93
CA GLN A 28 193.97 -119.97 30.94
C GLN A 28 193.28 -118.76 31.59
N ASP A 29 194.01 -117.67 31.84
CA ASP A 29 193.49 -116.50 32.57
C ASP A 29 192.61 -115.58 31.70
N GLN A 30 192.88 -115.50 30.39
CA GLN A 30 192.03 -114.76 29.45
C GLN A 30 190.62 -115.37 29.38
N ALA A 31 190.51 -116.70 29.38
CA ALA A 31 189.22 -117.41 29.33
C ALA A 31 188.35 -117.17 30.59
N ASN A 32 188.98 -117.05 31.77
CA ASN A 32 188.27 -116.72 33.01
C ASN A 32 187.71 -115.27 33.01
N THR A 33 188.42 -114.35 32.36
CA THR A 33 188.08 -112.92 32.37
C THR A 33 186.80 -112.61 31.58
N GLU A 34 186.65 -113.16 30.37
CA GLU A 34 185.43 -112.95 29.56
C GLU A 34 184.18 -113.57 30.20
N LYS A 35 184.32 -114.70 30.90
CA LYS A 35 183.21 -115.35 31.61
C LYS A 35 182.57 -114.44 32.66
N HIS A 36 183.36 -113.57 33.30
CA HIS A 36 182.85 -112.70 34.36
C HIS A 36 181.96 -111.57 33.82
N LYS A 37 182.32 -110.97 32.67
CA LYS A 37 181.56 -109.88 32.02
C LYS A 37 180.14 -110.32 31.61
N CYS A 38 180.00 -111.57 31.16
CA CYS A 38 178.72 -112.08 30.67
C CYS A 38 177.65 -112.19 31.77
N MET A 39 178.04 -112.41 33.03
CA MET A 39 177.09 -112.47 34.16
C MET A 39 176.59 -111.09 34.58
N GLU A 40 177.44 -110.07 34.47
CA GLU A 40 177.12 -108.69 34.87
C GLU A 40 176.04 -108.06 33.96
N LEU A 41 176.18 -108.25 32.64
CA LEU A 41 175.18 -107.81 31.65
C LEU A 41 173.82 -108.48 31.84
N GLN A 42 173.78 -109.74 32.28
CA GLN A 42 172.51 -110.44 32.54
C GLN A 42 171.76 -109.84 33.75
N GLY A 43 172.48 -109.38 34.78
CA GLY A 43 171.88 -108.73 35.95
C GLY A 43 171.19 -107.40 35.63
N ILE A 44 171.77 -106.61 34.72
CA ILE A 44 171.22 -105.30 34.32
C ILE A 44 169.88 -105.47 33.58
N LEU A 45 169.82 -106.41 32.62
CA LEU A 45 168.62 -106.68 31.81
C LEU A 45 167.40 -107.16 32.62
N GLU A 46 167.60 -107.84 33.76
CA GLU A 46 166.50 -108.22 34.65
C GLU A 46 166.01 -107.04 35.54
N GLY A 47 166.81 -105.99 35.69
CA GLY A 47 166.45 -104.74 36.37
C GLY A 47 165.44 -103.93 35.56
N GLU A 48 165.82 -103.49 34.36
CA GLU A 48 165.00 -102.63 33.48
C GLU A 48 163.61 -103.26 33.20
N ARG A 49 163.56 -104.59 33.07
CA ARG A 49 162.33 -105.34 32.81
C ARG A 49 161.31 -105.26 33.95
N LYS A 50 161.73 -104.98 35.18
CA LYS A 50 160.82 -104.76 36.32
C LYS A 50 160.24 -103.34 36.31
N GLU A 51 161.06 -102.32 36.11
CA GLU A 51 160.61 -100.92 36.08
C GLU A 51 159.58 -100.67 34.97
N HIS A 52 159.86 -101.17 33.75
CA HIS A 52 158.92 -101.04 32.62
C HIS A 52 157.54 -101.64 32.90
N LYS A 53 157.46 -102.74 33.66
CA LYS A 53 156.17 -103.33 34.06
C LYS A 53 155.43 -102.42 35.05
N GLN A 54 156.14 -101.90 36.04
CA GLN A 54 155.55 -101.04 37.07
C GLN A 54 154.99 -99.74 36.48
N GLN A 55 155.69 -99.13 35.51
CA GLN A 55 155.22 -97.93 34.79
C GLN A 55 153.95 -98.18 33.93
N ALA A 56 153.79 -99.39 33.40
CA ALA A 56 152.58 -99.79 32.67
C ALA A 56 151.36 -99.93 33.61
N ASP A 57 151.54 -100.54 34.78
CA ASP A 57 150.48 -100.64 35.80
C ASP A 57 150.07 -99.26 36.36
N GLU A 58 151.02 -98.31 36.48
CA GLU A 58 150.74 -96.93 36.92
C GLU A 58 149.92 -96.14 35.90
N SER A 59 150.28 -96.21 34.62
CA SER A 59 149.57 -95.51 33.54
C SER A 59 148.18 -96.10 33.26
N ALA A 60 147.98 -97.41 33.44
CA ALA A 60 146.66 -98.04 33.40
C ALA A 60 145.69 -97.49 34.47
N LYS A 61 146.19 -97.18 35.69
CA LYS A 61 145.39 -96.54 36.75
C LYS A 61 144.94 -95.13 36.34
N GLN A 62 145.85 -94.33 35.77
CA GLN A 62 145.54 -92.96 35.31
C GLN A 62 144.45 -92.95 34.23
N ILE A 63 144.53 -93.84 33.23
CA ILE A 63 143.51 -93.95 32.18
C ILE A 63 142.13 -94.24 32.79
N LYS A 64 142.07 -95.16 33.76
CA LYS A 64 140.81 -95.53 34.43
C LYS A 64 140.23 -94.39 35.28
N LEU A 65 141.07 -93.56 35.90
CA LEU A 65 140.64 -92.35 36.62
C LEU A 65 140.06 -91.29 35.67
N LEU A 66 140.75 -91.01 34.56
CA LEU A 66 140.32 -90.04 33.55
C LEU A 66 139.00 -90.46 32.88
N GLN A 67 138.80 -91.76 32.62
CA GLN A 67 137.53 -92.30 32.13
C GLN A 67 136.37 -92.11 33.12
N GLY A 68 136.65 -92.14 34.44
CA GLY A 68 135.66 -91.81 35.47
C GLY A 68 135.27 -90.33 35.45
N GLN A 69 136.26 -89.44 35.42
CA GLN A 69 136.04 -87.99 35.38
C GLN A 69 135.30 -87.53 34.12
N LEU A 70 135.63 -88.09 32.95
CA LEU A 70 134.94 -87.79 31.70
C LEU A 70 133.44 -88.12 31.78
N ARG A 71 133.10 -89.26 32.42
CA ARG A 71 131.72 -89.72 32.57
C ARG A 71 130.91 -88.79 33.48
N GLN A 72 131.49 -88.41 34.63
CA GLN A 72 130.87 -87.44 35.54
C GLN A 72 130.58 -86.10 34.85
N LEU A 73 131.54 -85.54 34.11
CA LEU A 73 131.34 -84.30 33.36
C LEU A 73 130.24 -84.42 32.29
N GLN A 74 130.07 -85.61 31.72
CA GLN A 74 129.03 -85.89 30.73
C GLN A 74 127.63 -85.93 31.37
N ASP A 75 127.51 -86.53 32.55
CA ASP A 75 126.26 -86.54 33.33
C ASP A 75 125.90 -85.13 33.85
N GLU A 76 126.87 -84.36 34.36
CA GLU A 76 126.70 -82.96 34.76
C GLU A 76 126.25 -82.06 33.59
N THR A 77 126.82 -82.27 32.40
CA THR A 77 126.44 -81.53 31.16
C THR A 77 125.00 -81.82 30.75
N ASN A 78 124.51 -83.05 30.94
CA ASN A 78 123.13 -83.42 30.63
C ASN A 78 122.15 -82.78 31.63
N ALA A 79 122.44 -82.84 32.94
CA ALA A 79 121.60 -82.22 33.97
C ALA A 79 121.47 -80.70 33.81
N LEU A 80 122.54 -80.02 33.38
CA LEU A 80 122.50 -78.58 33.06
C LEU A 80 121.62 -78.27 31.83
N ARG A 81 121.48 -79.19 30.88
CA ARG A 81 120.62 -79.00 29.70
C ARG A 81 119.14 -79.07 30.05
N GLU A 82 118.72 -80.04 30.87
CA GLU A 82 117.34 -80.14 31.35
C GLU A 82 116.90 -78.88 32.12
N GLN A 83 117.79 -78.29 32.94
CA GLN A 83 117.50 -77.03 33.63
C GLN A 83 117.31 -75.84 32.69
N ILE A 84 118.01 -75.79 31.55
CA ILE A 84 117.86 -74.74 30.55
C ILE A 84 116.50 -74.88 29.84
N ASP A 85 116.11 -76.10 29.46
CA ASP A 85 114.83 -76.35 28.78
C ASP A 85 113.64 -76.03 29.69
N VAL A 86 113.68 -76.43 30.98
CA VAL A 86 112.69 -76.01 31.98
C VAL A 86 112.65 -74.49 32.16
N SER A 87 113.81 -73.82 32.22
CA SER A 87 113.89 -72.36 32.30
C SER A 87 113.35 -71.64 31.05
N SER A 88 113.35 -72.30 29.89
CA SER A 88 112.72 -71.78 28.67
C SER A 88 111.20 -71.85 28.74
N SER A 89 110.63 -73.00 29.15
CA SER A 89 109.17 -73.17 29.28
C SER A 89 108.54 -72.14 30.23
N SER A 90 109.14 -71.93 31.41
CA SER A 90 108.64 -70.92 32.37
C SER A 90 108.78 -69.48 31.86
N ARG A 91 109.65 -69.22 30.88
CA ARG A 91 109.81 -67.88 30.26
C ARG A 91 108.71 -67.59 29.26
N ASP A 92 108.31 -68.60 28.48
CA ASP A 92 107.24 -68.47 27.49
C ASP A 92 105.86 -68.38 28.17
N GLU A 93 105.65 -69.12 29.27
CA GLU A 93 104.47 -68.95 30.15
C GLU A 93 104.37 -67.53 30.72
N LEU A 94 105.49 -66.99 31.25
CA LEU A 94 105.55 -65.60 31.74
C LEU A 94 105.29 -64.57 30.65
N GLN A 95 105.73 -64.84 29.41
CA GLN A 95 105.47 -63.94 28.28
C GLN A 95 104.00 -63.99 27.85
N SER A 96 103.39 -65.18 27.80
CA SER A 96 101.96 -65.36 27.51
C SER A 96 101.08 -64.63 28.54
N ALA A 97 101.34 -64.85 29.84
CA ALA A 97 100.62 -64.17 30.91
C ALA A 97 100.80 -62.64 30.86
N ARG A 98 101.99 -62.16 30.47
CA ARG A 98 102.25 -60.73 30.30
C ARG A 98 101.46 -60.11 29.14
N ASP A 99 101.26 -60.84 28.05
CA ASP A 99 100.50 -60.36 26.90
C ASP A 99 98.99 -60.46 27.12
N GLU A 100 98.51 -61.46 27.87
CA GLU A 100 97.13 -61.50 28.38
C GLU A 100 96.83 -60.30 29.30
N VAL A 101 97.74 -59.94 30.21
CA VAL A 101 97.60 -58.73 31.05
C VAL A 101 97.55 -57.44 30.22
N LYS A 102 98.28 -57.35 29.09
CA LYS A 102 98.13 -56.21 28.15
C LYS A 102 96.74 -56.21 27.49
N ALA A 103 96.26 -57.37 27.03
CA ALA A 103 94.95 -57.48 26.40
C ALA A 103 93.81 -57.08 27.36
N LEU A 104 93.86 -57.57 28.60
CA LEU A 104 92.92 -57.19 29.68
C LEU A 104 93.00 -55.70 30.01
N LYS A 105 94.21 -55.11 30.03
CA LYS A 105 94.39 -53.66 30.25
C LYS A 105 93.75 -52.83 29.12
N HIS A 106 93.96 -53.20 27.86
CA HIS A 106 93.35 -52.50 26.73
C HIS A 106 91.82 -52.70 26.66
N ALA A 107 91.30 -53.87 27.04
CA ALA A 107 89.87 -54.10 27.17
C ALA A 107 89.25 -53.22 28.29
N LEU A 108 89.95 -53.07 29.42
CA LEU A 108 89.52 -52.19 30.51
C LEU A 108 89.58 -50.71 30.11
N GLU A 109 90.60 -50.28 29.38
CA GLU A 109 90.71 -48.92 28.82
C GLU A 109 89.56 -48.63 27.84
N ALA A 110 89.28 -49.55 26.91
CA ALA A 110 88.18 -49.42 25.95
C ALA A 110 86.80 -49.34 26.63
N ALA A 111 86.53 -50.25 27.59
CA ALA A 111 85.27 -50.28 28.34
C ALA A 111 85.11 -49.05 29.27
N THR A 112 86.21 -48.45 29.74
CA THR A 112 86.16 -47.21 30.52
C THR A 112 85.87 -46.01 29.63
N ALA A 113 86.55 -45.89 28.49
CA ALA A 113 86.27 -44.86 27.49
C ALA A 113 84.86 -44.96 26.88
N GLU A 114 84.22 -46.13 26.93
CA GLU A 114 82.81 -46.33 26.57
C GLU A 114 81.87 -45.81 27.66
N ARG A 115 82.09 -46.16 28.93
CA ARG A 115 81.34 -45.56 30.05
C ARG A 115 81.46 -44.03 30.09
N ASP A 116 82.62 -43.47 29.76
CA ASP A 116 82.81 -42.01 29.71
C ASP A 116 81.97 -41.36 28.58
N ARG A 117 81.80 -42.04 27.45
CA ARG A 117 80.90 -41.64 26.36
C ARG A 117 79.42 -41.73 26.76
N ASP A 118 79.03 -42.77 27.50
CA ASP A 118 77.67 -42.91 28.02
C ASP A 118 77.37 -41.84 29.09
N VAL A 119 78.29 -41.60 30.02
CA VAL A 119 78.17 -40.59 31.08
C VAL A 119 78.04 -39.18 30.49
N THR A 120 78.87 -38.82 29.50
CA THR A 120 78.76 -37.51 28.82
C THR A 120 77.48 -37.38 27.99
N THR A 121 76.99 -38.46 27.39
CA THR A 121 75.68 -38.51 26.71
C THR A 121 74.52 -38.30 27.70
N ILE A 122 74.54 -39.00 28.84
CA ILE A 122 73.54 -38.88 29.92
C ILE A 122 73.54 -37.46 30.51
N GLN A 123 74.71 -36.86 30.75
CA GLN A 123 74.83 -35.47 31.22
C GLN A 123 74.25 -34.47 30.20
N THR A 124 74.47 -34.69 28.90
CA THR A 124 73.92 -33.85 27.82
C THR A 124 72.40 -33.95 27.74
N ASN A 125 71.86 -35.17 27.86
CA ASN A 125 70.42 -35.41 27.89
C ASN A 125 69.78 -34.78 29.15
N LEU A 126 70.40 -34.93 30.33
CA LEU A 126 69.94 -34.34 31.58
C LEU A 126 69.93 -32.80 31.52
N SER A 127 70.97 -32.18 30.93
CA SER A 127 71.01 -30.73 30.69
C SER A 127 69.86 -30.26 29.78
N THR A 128 69.51 -31.06 28.77
CA THR A 128 68.42 -30.76 27.84
C THR A 128 67.06 -30.86 28.51
N VAL A 129 66.79 -31.97 29.23
CA VAL A 129 65.55 -32.17 30.00
C VAL A 129 65.37 -31.09 31.08
N SER A 130 66.45 -30.67 31.76
CA SER A 130 66.40 -29.57 32.74
C SER A 130 66.00 -28.24 32.09
N LYS A 131 66.56 -27.90 30.92
CA LYS A 131 66.20 -26.69 30.17
C LYS A 131 64.75 -26.71 29.73
N ASP A 132 64.23 -27.87 29.31
CA ASP A 132 62.84 -27.99 28.90
C ASP A 132 61.88 -27.93 30.10
N LEU A 133 62.23 -28.52 31.25
CA LEU A 133 61.47 -28.37 32.50
C LEU A 133 61.33 -26.89 32.90
N ASP A 134 62.40 -26.09 32.78
CA ASP A 134 62.34 -24.66 33.09
C ASP A 134 61.54 -23.85 32.06
N LYS A 135 61.51 -24.24 30.78
CA LYS A 135 60.56 -23.68 29.80
C LYS A 135 59.10 -23.97 30.20
N TRP A 136 58.79 -25.20 30.59
CA TRP A 136 57.45 -25.59 31.04
C TRP A 136 57.00 -24.82 32.29
N ARG A 137 57.91 -24.61 33.26
CA ARG A 137 57.68 -23.75 34.42
C ARG A 137 57.39 -22.30 34.02
N GLN A 138 58.19 -21.72 33.12
CA GLN A 138 57.94 -20.35 32.63
C GLN A 138 56.60 -20.21 31.88
N ALA A 139 56.18 -21.25 31.15
CA ALA A 139 54.87 -21.30 30.50
C ALA A 139 53.72 -21.40 31.52
N ALA A 140 53.81 -22.27 32.53
CA ALA A 140 52.83 -22.37 33.61
C ALA A 140 52.66 -21.02 34.33
N ASN A 141 53.77 -20.41 34.77
CA ASN A 141 53.79 -19.09 35.40
C ASN A 141 53.31 -17.95 34.47
N LYS A 142 53.13 -18.17 33.16
CA LYS A 142 52.47 -17.22 32.25
C LYS A 142 50.95 -17.45 32.23
N TYR A 143 50.50 -18.69 32.13
CA TYR A 143 49.08 -19.03 32.15
C TYR A 143 48.40 -18.69 33.49
N GLU A 144 49.07 -18.90 34.62
CA GLU A 144 48.56 -18.47 35.94
C GLU A 144 48.25 -16.96 35.97
N ARG A 145 49.17 -16.12 35.51
CA ARG A 145 48.96 -14.66 35.41
C ARG A 145 47.87 -14.27 34.41
N GLU A 146 47.67 -15.05 33.36
CA GLU A 146 46.57 -14.83 32.41
C GLU A 146 45.22 -15.21 33.02
N ILE A 147 45.16 -16.26 33.83
CA ILE A 147 43.98 -16.64 34.63
C ILE A 147 43.66 -15.55 35.67
N ASP A 148 44.65 -15.07 36.42
CA ASP A 148 44.50 -13.98 37.41
C ASP A 148 44.03 -12.65 36.77
N ASN A 149 44.39 -12.40 35.51
CA ASN A 149 43.88 -11.25 34.75
C ASN A 149 42.40 -11.46 34.41
N LEU A 150 42.08 -12.60 33.77
CA LEU A 150 40.72 -12.92 33.34
C LEU A 150 39.71 -12.99 34.49
N GLN A 151 40.11 -13.50 35.67
CA GLN A 151 39.28 -13.50 36.87
C GLN A 151 38.96 -12.08 37.36
N ARG A 152 39.94 -11.16 37.31
CA ARG A 152 39.74 -9.75 37.70
C ARG A 152 38.86 -9.01 36.70
N ASP A 153 39.07 -9.22 35.40
CA ASP A 153 38.25 -8.63 34.34
C ASP A 153 36.79 -9.10 34.45
N LEU A 154 36.57 -10.41 34.69
CA LEU A 154 35.23 -10.97 34.93
C LEU A 154 34.57 -10.38 36.17
N GLN A 155 35.31 -10.23 37.28
CA GLN A 155 34.79 -9.60 38.50
C GLN A 155 34.45 -8.11 38.30
N GLN A 156 35.24 -7.39 37.49
CA GLN A 156 34.97 -6.00 37.13
C GLN A 156 33.74 -5.88 36.24
N GLN A 157 33.60 -6.73 35.21
CA GLN A 157 32.40 -6.78 34.37
C GLN A 157 31.16 -7.09 35.20
N SER A 158 31.21 -8.08 36.11
CA SER A 158 30.09 -8.42 37.00
C SER A 158 29.60 -7.21 37.82
N LYS A 159 30.54 -6.43 38.40
CA LYS A 159 30.22 -5.20 39.13
C LYS A 159 29.62 -4.11 38.23
N GLN A 160 30.00 -4.05 36.96
CA GLN A 160 29.45 -3.11 35.98
C GLN A 160 28.03 -3.51 35.53
N TRP A 161 27.79 -4.80 35.28
CA TRP A 161 26.46 -5.33 34.99
C TRP A 161 25.48 -5.06 36.14
N GLN A 162 25.91 -5.30 37.38
CA GLN A 162 25.08 -5.06 38.57
C GLN A 162 24.66 -3.59 38.70
N LYS A 163 25.60 -2.64 38.55
CA LYS A 163 25.28 -1.20 38.51
C LYS A 163 24.36 -0.80 37.36
N THR A 164 24.50 -1.44 36.20
CA THR A 164 23.65 -1.16 35.04
C THR A 164 22.22 -1.63 35.29
N ALA A 165 22.05 -2.79 35.93
CA ALA A 165 20.74 -3.31 36.35
C ALA A 165 20.08 -2.43 37.43
N GLU A 166 20.86 -1.92 38.39
CA GLU A 166 20.38 -0.97 39.42
C GLU A 166 19.84 0.33 38.79
N ILE A 167 20.56 0.91 37.82
CA ILE A 167 20.12 2.10 37.08
C ILE A 167 18.83 1.81 36.29
N GLN A 168 18.80 0.70 35.53
CA GLN A 168 17.62 0.31 34.74
C GLN A 168 16.40 0.01 35.61
N ALA A 169 16.57 -0.54 36.81
CA ALA A 169 15.48 -0.72 37.76
C ALA A 169 14.92 0.62 38.26
N GLY A 170 15.78 1.62 38.51
CA GLY A 170 15.36 2.97 38.86
C GLY A 170 14.63 3.71 37.73
N GLU A 171 15.13 3.61 36.50
CA GLU A 171 14.47 4.13 35.29
C GLU A 171 13.09 3.49 35.09
N LEU A 172 12.99 2.16 35.24
CA LEU A 172 11.74 1.43 35.10
C LEU A 172 10.73 1.77 36.22
N GLN A 173 11.20 1.99 37.45
CA GLN A 173 10.35 2.48 38.54
C GLN A 173 9.84 3.90 38.27
N SER A 174 10.67 4.79 37.71
CA SER A 174 10.25 6.15 37.30
C SER A 174 9.19 6.09 36.19
N MET A 175 9.42 5.30 35.14
CA MET A 175 8.45 5.11 34.05
C MET A 175 7.13 4.50 34.56
N GLN A 176 7.17 3.61 35.57
CA GLN A 176 5.96 3.06 36.16
C GLN A 176 5.15 4.12 36.92
N VAL A 177 5.81 5.05 37.62
CA VAL A 177 5.14 6.19 38.28
C VAL A 177 4.52 7.14 37.26
N GLU A 178 5.22 7.43 36.16
CA GLU A 178 4.72 8.25 35.06
C GLU A 178 3.52 7.61 34.35
N CYS A 179 3.62 6.32 34.01
CA CYS A 179 2.49 5.53 33.46
C CYS A 179 1.28 5.54 34.40
N ASN A 180 1.48 5.39 35.71
CA ASN A 180 0.41 5.46 36.71
C ASN A 180 -0.21 6.87 36.81
N GLY A 181 0.55 7.92 36.51
CA GLY A 181 0.06 9.30 36.40
C GLY A 181 -0.81 9.49 35.15
N LEU A 182 -0.25 9.16 33.98
CA LEU A 182 -0.93 9.24 32.68
C LEU A 182 -2.21 8.38 32.64
N GLN A 183 -2.24 7.23 33.34
CA GLN A 183 -3.43 6.39 33.45
C GLN A 183 -4.57 7.08 34.25
N LYS A 184 -4.24 7.89 35.26
CA LYS A 184 -5.22 8.70 36.00
C LYS A 184 -5.71 9.88 35.16
N GLU A 185 -4.81 10.57 34.47
CA GLU A 185 -5.19 11.65 33.56
C GLU A 185 -6.11 11.14 32.43
N CYS A 186 -5.78 9.99 31.85
CA CYS A 186 -6.64 9.28 30.90
C CYS A 186 -7.99 8.86 31.49
N SER A 187 -8.13 8.61 32.79
CA SER A 187 -9.43 8.30 33.39
C SER A 187 -10.28 9.56 33.62
N VAL A 188 -9.66 10.69 33.98
CA VAL A 188 -10.33 12.00 34.05
C VAL A 188 -10.82 12.44 32.67
N LEU A 189 -9.94 12.44 31.65
CA LEU A 189 -10.28 12.81 30.27
C LEU A 189 -11.38 11.92 29.67
N ARG A 190 -11.49 10.65 30.09
CA ARG A 190 -12.61 9.76 29.72
C ARG A 190 -13.93 10.19 30.36
N SER A 191 -13.91 10.64 31.62
CA SER A 191 -15.10 11.19 32.30
C SER A 191 -15.56 12.47 31.61
N GLU A 192 -14.65 13.42 31.40
CA GLU A 192 -14.94 14.70 30.72
C GLU A 192 -15.48 14.47 29.31
N LYS A 193 -14.90 13.53 28.55
CA LYS A 193 -15.43 13.13 27.23
C LYS A 193 -16.84 12.54 27.32
N GLN A 194 -17.15 11.76 28.36
CA GLN A 194 -18.49 11.21 28.56
C GLN A 194 -19.50 12.31 28.92
N ASP A 195 -19.12 13.27 29.78
CA ASP A 195 -19.99 14.39 30.15
C ASP A 195 -20.24 15.35 28.98
N ILE A 196 -19.23 15.60 28.15
CA ILE A 196 -19.37 16.31 26.88
C ILE A 196 -20.30 15.54 25.92
N ALA A 197 -20.13 14.22 25.78
CA ALA A 197 -21.02 13.40 24.94
C ALA A 197 -22.48 13.42 25.44
N ASN A 198 -22.69 13.36 26.76
CA ASN A 198 -24.00 13.48 27.40
C ASN A 198 -24.64 14.85 27.10
N LYS A 199 -23.85 15.94 27.18
CA LYS A 199 -24.29 17.31 26.87
C LYS A 199 -24.67 17.47 25.38
N HIS A 200 -23.82 17.00 24.46
CA HIS A 200 -24.12 17.01 23.03
C HIS A 200 -25.36 16.19 22.68
N GLN A 201 -25.56 15.03 23.30
CA GLN A 201 -26.76 14.21 23.08
C GLN A 201 -28.04 14.91 23.58
N LYS A 202 -27.97 15.64 24.71
CA LYS A 202 -29.07 16.46 25.21
C LYS A 202 -29.39 17.62 24.25
N GLU A 203 -28.38 18.36 23.79
CA GLU A 203 -28.53 19.45 22.82
C GLU A 203 -29.10 18.96 21.49
N LYS A 204 -28.62 17.82 20.98
CA LYS A 204 -29.15 17.14 19.79
C LYS A 204 -30.63 16.80 19.94
N SER A 205 -31.05 16.26 21.10
CA SER A 205 -32.47 15.94 21.35
C SER A 205 -33.36 17.18 21.43
N GLY A 206 -32.84 18.30 21.96
CA GLY A 206 -33.53 19.59 21.97
C GLY A 206 -33.74 20.13 20.56
N LEU A 207 -32.68 20.19 19.76
CA LEU A 207 -32.73 20.64 18.37
C LEU A 207 -33.63 19.76 17.49
N GLN A 208 -33.68 18.44 17.73
CA GLN A 208 -34.63 17.55 17.05
C GLN A 208 -36.08 17.85 17.41
N SER A 209 -36.37 18.21 18.67
CA SER A 209 -37.71 18.62 19.12
C SER A 209 -38.11 19.97 18.52
N GLU A 210 -37.20 20.94 18.49
CA GLU A 210 -37.42 22.27 17.92
C GLU A 210 -37.65 22.20 16.39
N TYR A 211 -36.83 21.41 15.69
CA TYR A 211 -37.00 21.15 14.26
C TYR A 211 -38.34 20.47 13.94
N ALA A 212 -38.80 19.53 14.78
CA ALA A 212 -40.11 18.91 14.63
C ALA A 212 -41.26 19.92 14.82
N SER A 213 -41.13 20.84 15.77
CA SER A 213 -42.11 21.92 16.00
C SER A 213 -42.17 22.90 14.81
N LEU A 214 -41.01 23.40 14.36
CA LEU A 214 -40.91 24.30 13.20
C LEU A 214 -41.42 23.63 11.91
N ARG A 215 -41.25 22.31 11.76
CA ARG A 215 -41.83 21.56 10.65
C ARG A 215 -43.36 21.52 10.72
N ALA A 216 -43.94 21.27 11.90
CA ALA A 216 -45.39 21.26 12.07
C ALA A 216 -46.01 22.64 11.79
N GLU A 217 -45.40 23.72 12.31
CA GLU A 217 -45.80 25.10 12.05
C GLU A 217 -45.71 25.45 10.55
N LYS A 218 -44.63 25.04 9.88
CA LYS A 218 -44.49 25.19 8.42
C LYS A 218 -45.59 24.44 7.67
N GLU A 219 -45.96 23.23 8.07
CA GLU A 219 -47.04 22.45 7.45
C GLU A 219 -48.42 23.07 7.70
N GLU A 220 -48.67 23.69 8.86
CA GLU A 220 -49.86 24.51 9.14
C GLU A 220 -49.96 25.74 8.24
N LEU A 221 -48.89 26.54 8.16
CA LEU A 221 -48.82 27.74 7.31
C LEU A 221 -49.03 27.41 5.83
N LEU A 222 -48.50 26.26 5.36
CA LEU A 222 -48.66 25.82 3.97
C LEU A 222 -50.12 25.45 3.66
N LYS A 223 -50.85 24.81 4.60
CA LYS A 223 -52.30 24.55 4.48
C LYS A 223 -53.09 25.87 4.49
N ALA A 224 -52.75 26.79 5.37
CA ALA A 224 -53.42 28.10 5.47
C ALA A 224 -53.30 28.88 4.15
N HIS A 225 -52.08 28.98 3.60
CA HIS A 225 -51.85 29.68 2.34
C HIS A 225 -52.45 28.96 1.12
N GLN A 226 -52.51 27.61 1.11
CA GLN A 226 -53.26 26.87 0.09
C GLN A 226 -54.77 27.18 0.14
N LYS A 227 -55.35 27.28 1.34
CA LYS A 227 -56.77 27.63 1.55
C LYS A 227 -57.07 29.06 1.11
N GLU A 228 -56.21 30.02 1.48
CA GLU A 228 -56.28 31.41 1.03
C GLU A 228 -56.20 31.53 -0.49
N LYS A 229 -55.23 30.86 -1.12
CA LYS A 229 -55.07 30.80 -2.57
C LYS A 229 -56.30 30.23 -3.27
N ALA A 230 -56.94 29.20 -2.72
CA ALA A 230 -58.17 28.63 -3.25
C ALA A 230 -59.36 29.62 -3.15
N GLY A 231 -59.46 30.37 -2.04
CA GLY A 231 -60.42 31.47 -1.90
C GLY A 231 -60.23 32.54 -2.96
N LEU A 232 -59.01 33.10 -3.07
CA LEU A 232 -58.68 34.12 -4.07
C LEU A 232 -58.90 33.64 -5.51
N GLN A 233 -58.71 32.35 -5.80
CA GLN A 233 -59.05 31.76 -7.10
C GLN A 233 -60.56 31.70 -7.36
N SER A 234 -61.37 31.40 -6.34
CA SER A 234 -62.83 31.46 -6.40
C SER A 234 -63.32 32.89 -6.63
N ASP A 235 -62.79 33.86 -5.87
CA ASP A 235 -63.17 35.27 -6.01
C ASP A 235 -62.78 35.83 -7.37
N CYS A 236 -61.59 35.47 -7.89
CA CYS A 236 -61.18 35.80 -9.26
C CYS A 236 -62.08 35.17 -10.33
N ALA A 237 -62.68 34.01 -10.08
CA ALA A 237 -63.65 33.39 -11.00
C ALA A 237 -65.02 34.10 -10.94
N ALA A 238 -65.50 34.44 -9.75
CA ALA A 238 -66.72 35.21 -9.55
C ALA A 238 -66.64 36.59 -10.22
N LEU A 239 -65.57 37.34 -9.97
CA LEU A 239 -65.34 38.66 -10.58
C LEU A 239 -65.19 38.62 -12.11
N ARG A 240 -64.72 37.50 -12.69
CA ARG A 240 -64.73 37.30 -14.15
C ARG A 240 -66.15 37.11 -14.69
N SER A 241 -66.94 36.26 -14.03
CA SER A 241 -68.35 36.04 -14.39
C SER A 241 -69.18 37.32 -14.28
N GLU A 242 -68.98 38.11 -13.21
CA GLU A 242 -69.64 39.41 -13.05
C GLU A 242 -69.20 40.41 -14.12
N LYS A 243 -67.89 40.50 -14.42
CA LYS A 243 -67.36 41.33 -15.52
C LYS A 243 -67.96 40.95 -16.88
N GLU A 244 -68.12 39.66 -17.15
CA GLU A 244 -68.75 39.17 -18.39
C GLU A 244 -70.24 39.52 -18.45
N ALA A 245 -70.98 39.38 -17.36
CA ALA A 245 -72.38 39.80 -17.26
C ALA A 245 -72.55 41.32 -17.45
N VAL A 246 -71.66 42.14 -16.87
CA VAL A 246 -71.63 43.59 -17.07
C VAL A 246 -71.30 43.95 -18.53
N LEU A 247 -70.36 43.26 -19.18
CA LEU A 247 -70.04 43.44 -20.60
C LEU A 247 -71.21 43.06 -21.52
N GLN A 248 -71.96 42.00 -21.22
CA GLN A 248 -73.19 41.66 -21.94
C GLN A 248 -74.26 42.74 -21.77
N LYS A 249 -74.45 43.22 -20.53
CA LYS A 249 -75.42 44.29 -20.21
C LYS A 249 -75.05 45.62 -20.88
N GLN A 250 -73.77 45.97 -20.96
CA GLN A 250 -73.29 47.12 -21.72
C GLN A 250 -73.64 47.01 -23.20
N LYS A 251 -73.32 45.88 -23.86
CA LYS A 251 -73.64 45.66 -25.29
C LYS A 251 -75.14 45.73 -25.58
N GLN A 252 -75.96 45.25 -24.64
CA GLN A 252 -77.42 45.36 -24.76
C GLN A 252 -77.89 46.82 -24.65
N LEU A 253 -77.38 47.59 -23.66
CA LEU A 253 -77.68 49.02 -23.54
C LEU A 253 -77.20 49.86 -24.73
N GLU A 254 -76.05 49.52 -25.32
CA GLU A 254 -75.55 50.16 -26.55
C GLU A 254 -76.48 49.90 -27.75
N LYS A 255 -77.00 48.67 -27.88
CA LYS A 255 -77.98 48.30 -28.90
C LYS A 255 -79.32 49.01 -28.70
N ASP A 256 -79.81 49.09 -27.46
CA ASP A 256 -81.08 49.75 -27.13
C ASP A 256 -80.98 51.27 -27.33
N LEU A 257 -79.83 51.87 -26.99
CA LEU A 257 -79.52 53.28 -27.29
C LEU A 257 -79.45 53.53 -28.80
N ALA A 258 -78.90 52.61 -29.60
CA ALA A 258 -78.91 52.72 -31.05
C ALA A 258 -80.33 52.64 -31.62
N SER A 259 -81.17 51.72 -31.11
CA SER A 259 -82.59 51.62 -31.47
C SER A 259 -83.38 52.89 -31.13
N SER A 260 -83.18 53.45 -29.94
CA SER A 260 -83.82 54.70 -29.51
C SER A 260 -83.35 55.90 -30.34
N ARG A 261 -82.08 55.94 -30.75
CA ARG A 261 -81.56 56.96 -31.69
C ARG A 261 -82.19 56.85 -33.08
N ALA A 262 -82.40 55.64 -33.59
CA ALA A 262 -83.10 55.42 -34.86
C ALA A 262 -84.56 55.90 -34.79
N GLN A 263 -85.30 55.53 -33.74
CA GLN A 263 -86.67 56.00 -33.51
C GLN A 263 -86.75 57.52 -33.38
N ASN A 264 -85.82 58.16 -32.67
CA ASN A 264 -85.78 59.63 -32.57
C ASN A 264 -85.46 60.30 -33.92
N ALA A 265 -84.64 59.69 -34.79
CA ALA A 265 -84.40 60.20 -36.13
C ALA A 265 -85.65 60.09 -37.03
N GLU A 266 -86.37 58.97 -36.94
CA GLU A 266 -87.62 58.74 -37.67
C GLU A 266 -88.75 59.67 -37.19
N LEU A 267 -88.91 59.85 -35.87
CA LEU A 267 -89.79 60.85 -35.27
C LEU A 267 -89.41 62.28 -35.69
N SER A 268 -88.12 62.63 -35.72
CA SER A 268 -87.67 63.96 -36.20
C SER A 268 -87.98 64.16 -37.69
N SER A 269 -87.87 63.11 -38.52
CA SER A 269 -88.25 63.17 -39.93
C SER A 269 -89.77 63.36 -40.11
N SER A 270 -90.56 62.69 -39.27
CA SER A 270 -92.02 62.79 -39.26
C SER A 270 -92.49 64.16 -38.79
N LEU A 271 -91.87 64.71 -37.74
CA LEU A 271 -92.15 66.05 -37.23
C LEU A 271 -91.84 67.12 -38.30
N LYS A 272 -90.70 67.01 -39.01
CA LYS A 272 -90.37 67.86 -40.17
C LYS A 272 -91.34 67.71 -41.35
N ALA A 273 -91.97 66.54 -41.52
CA ALA A 273 -93.02 66.35 -42.51
C ALA A 273 -94.33 67.05 -42.07
N LEU A 274 -94.68 66.98 -40.78
CA LEU A 274 -95.81 67.74 -40.22
C LEU A 274 -95.59 69.25 -40.32
N GLU A 275 -94.42 69.78 -39.95
CA GLU A 275 -94.07 71.20 -40.08
C GLU A 275 -94.29 71.73 -41.51
N ARG A 276 -93.85 70.98 -42.52
CA ARG A 276 -94.09 71.31 -43.94
C ARG A 276 -95.58 71.29 -44.30
N SER A 277 -96.33 70.32 -43.79
CA SER A 277 -97.78 70.23 -44.03
C SER A 277 -98.54 71.37 -43.35
N GLN A 278 -98.09 71.81 -42.17
CA GLN A 278 -98.62 72.98 -41.46
C GLN A 278 -98.34 74.25 -42.25
N GLN A 279 -97.12 74.47 -42.71
CA GLN A 279 -96.78 75.65 -43.54
C GLN A 279 -97.58 75.73 -44.84
N GLU A 280 -97.83 74.59 -45.49
CA GLU A 280 -98.70 74.52 -46.68
C GLU A 280 -100.19 74.77 -46.32
N LEU A 281 -100.67 74.32 -45.16
CA LEU A 281 -102.01 74.63 -44.66
C LEU A 281 -102.18 76.11 -44.28
N GLU A 282 -101.20 76.72 -43.61
CA GLU A 282 -101.16 78.15 -43.28
C GLU A 282 -101.16 79.01 -44.55
N LYS A 283 -100.37 78.62 -45.56
CA LYS A 283 -100.34 79.26 -46.87
C LYS A 283 -101.69 79.16 -47.61
N ARG A 284 -102.38 78.02 -47.53
CA ARG A 284 -103.74 77.83 -48.06
C ARG A 284 -104.77 78.66 -47.30
N LEU A 285 -104.65 78.75 -45.96
CA LEU A 285 -105.51 79.57 -45.13
C LEU A 285 -105.37 81.06 -45.47
N GLY A 286 -104.14 81.55 -45.64
CA GLY A 286 -103.89 82.94 -46.10
C GLY A 286 -104.45 83.22 -47.50
N ALA A 287 -104.34 82.27 -48.42
CA ALA A 287 -104.96 82.39 -49.76
C ALA A 287 -106.50 82.44 -49.69
N LEU A 288 -107.12 81.60 -48.85
CA LEU A 288 -108.57 81.59 -48.61
C LEU A 288 -109.06 82.88 -47.92
N GLN A 289 -108.29 83.43 -46.97
CA GLN A 289 -108.59 84.70 -46.34
C GLN A 289 -108.53 85.87 -47.34
N LEU A 290 -107.50 85.90 -48.19
CA LEU A 290 -107.40 86.91 -49.25
C LEU A 290 -108.55 86.80 -50.26
N GLN A 291 -108.93 85.59 -50.67
CA GLN A 291 -110.09 85.37 -51.54
C GLN A 291 -111.39 85.84 -50.87
N HIS A 292 -111.62 85.48 -49.60
CA HIS A 292 -112.79 85.92 -48.85
C HIS A 292 -112.87 87.45 -48.74
N GLN A 293 -111.74 88.13 -48.58
CA GLN A 293 -111.66 89.59 -48.53
C GLN A 293 -111.95 90.24 -49.91
N GLN A 294 -111.55 89.60 -51.01
CA GLN A 294 -111.91 90.01 -52.37
C GLN A 294 -113.40 89.80 -52.67
N ASP A 295 -113.97 88.65 -52.29
CA ASP A 295 -115.40 88.37 -52.47
C ASP A 295 -116.26 89.28 -51.57
N SER A 296 -115.82 89.59 -50.35
CA SER A 296 -116.48 90.52 -49.43
C SER A 296 -116.51 91.96 -49.96
N THR A 297 -115.37 92.48 -50.45
CA THR A 297 -115.31 93.84 -51.03
C THR A 297 -116.12 93.96 -52.32
N LYS A 298 -116.14 92.90 -53.14
CA LYS A 298 -117.00 92.79 -54.33
C LYS A 298 -118.50 92.80 -53.98
N LEU A 299 -118.91 92.06 -52.95
CA LEU A 299 -120.29 92.07 -52.45
C LEU A 299 -120.68 93.42 -51.87
N GLN A 300 -119.79 94.09 -51.14
CA GLN A 300 -120.03 95.44 -50.62
C GLN A 300 -120.28 96.44 -51.75
N THR A 301 -119.47 96.39 -52.82
CA THR A 301 -119.64 97.25 -54.01
C THR A 301 -121.02 97.04 -54.66
N GLN A 302 -121.49 95.79 -54.76
CA GLN A 302 -122.81 95.47 -55.30
C GLN A 302 -123.97 95.93 -54.40
N LEU A 303 -123.75 95.98 -53.08
CA LEU A 303 -124.73 96.48 -52.12
C LEU A 303 -124.89 98.00 -52.23
N ASP A 304 -123.78 98.72 -52.36
CA ASP A 304 -123.77 100.18 -52.51
C ASP A 304 -124.40 100.62 -53.86
N GLU A 305 -124.17 99.87 -54.95
CA GLU A 305 -124.89 100.06 -56.22
C GLU A 305 -126.41 99.86 -56.05
N ALA A 306 -126.84 98.83 -55.32
CA ALA A 306 -128.26 98.54 -55.10
C ALA A 306 -128.96 99.60 -54.25
N ASP A 307 -128.33 100.09 -53.20
CA ASP A 307 -128.85 101.17 -52.34
C ASP A 307 -128.97 102.50 -53.10
N SER A 308 -128.01 102.81 -54.00
CA SER A 308 -128.11 104.00 -54.87
C SER A 308 -129.33 103.96 -55.80
N ARG A 309 -129.68 102.79 -56.34
CA ARG A 309 -130.87 102.59 -57.18
C ARG A 309 -132.15 102.71 -56.36
N SER A 310 -132.17 102.14 -55.15
CA SER A 310 -133.29 102.25 -54.21
C SER A 310 -133.63 103.71 -53.88
N LYS A 311 -132.61 104.51 -53.54
CA LYS A 311 -132.74 105.96 -53.25
C LYS A 311 -133.19 106.80 -54.45
N THR A 312 -132.94 106.33 -55.66
CA THR A 312 -133.40 107.00 -56.90
C THR A 312 -134.89 106.75 -57.12
N LEU A 313 -135.32 105.48 -57.11
CA LEU A 313 -136.73 105.07 -57.23
C LEU A 313 -137.64 105.70 -56.16
N GLN A 314 -137.14 105.86 -54.93
CA GLN A 314 -137.92 106.48 -53.86
C GLN A 314 -138.11 108.01 -54.03
N ARG A 315 -137.34 108.65 -54.91
CA ARG A 315 -137.54 110.07 -55.27
C ARG A 315 -138.66 110.23 -56.29
N GLU A 316 -138.62 109.40 -57.35
CA GLU A 316 -139.63 109.34 -58.41
C GLU A 316 -141.04 109.03 -57.85
N TYR A 317 -141.10 108.21 -56.78
CA TYR A 317 -142.35 107.88 -56.09
C TYR A 317 -143.04 109.07 -55.40
N GLU A 318 -142.28 109.98 -54.77
CA GLU A 318 -142.86 111.15 -54.09
C GLU A 318 -143.21 112.29 -55.07
N GLU A 319 -142.48 112.41 -56.19
CA GLU A 319 -142.84 113.33 -57.28
C GLU A 319 -144.17 112.91 -57.93
N ALA A 320 -144.32 111.65 -58.35
CA ALA A 320 -145.56 111.12 -58.93
C ALA A 320 -146.79 111.22 -57.98
N LYS A 321 -146.55 111.25 -56.68
CA LYS A 321 -147.57 111.40 -55.63
C LYS A 321 -148.07 112.83 -55.48
N THR A 322 -147.27 113.84 -55.82
CA THR A 322 -147.71 115.25 -55.81
C THR A 322 -148.55 115.60 -57.05
N GLU A 323 -148.18 115.12 -58.23
CA GLU A 323 -148.99 115.32 -59.46
C GLU A 323 -150.42 114.75 -59.34
N LEU A 324 -150.59 113.67 -58.57
CA LEU A 324 -151.87 112.99 -58.36
C LEU A 324 -152.84 113.80 -57.47
N CYS A 325 -152.35 114.76 -56.67
CA CYS A 325 -153.21 115.71 -55.95
C CYS A 325 -153.79 116.77 -56.89
N ASP A 326 -152.95 117.43 -57.69
CA ASP A 326 -153.33 118.48 -58.65
C ASP A 326 -154.33 118.01 -59.72
N LEU A 327 -154.31 116.72 -60.06
CA LEU A 327 -155.23 116.13 -61.03
C LEU A 327 -156.63 115.89 -60.42
N LYS A 328 -156.73 115.73 -59.10
CA LYS A 328 -158.00 115.47 -58.40
C LYS A 328 -158.87 116.71 -58.28
N GLU A 329 -158.27 117.87 -57.99
CA GLU A 329 -159.00 119.14 -57.88
C GLU A 329 -159.58 119.61 -59.23
N LYS A 330 -158.90 119.28 -60.35
CA LYS A 330 -159.40 119.53 -61.72
C LYS A 330 -160.58 118.62 -62.09
N TYR A 331 -160.68 117.43 -61.49
CA TYR A 331 -161.77 116.49 -61.78
C TYR A 331 -163.12 117.01 -61.24
N GLU A 332 -163.18 117.43 -59.97
CA GLU A 332 -164.43 117.90 -59.33
C GLU A 332 -165.02 119.13 -60.02
N LYS A 333 -164.18 120.00 -60.59
CA LYS A 333 -164.63 121.16 -61.38
C LYS A 333 -165.26 120.79 -62.74
N THR A 334 -164.89 119.63 -63.31
CA THR A 334 -165.35 119.21 -64.65
C THR A 334 -166.70 118.47 -64.59
N GLU A 335 -167.03 117.83 -63.46
CA GLU A 335 -168.31 117.12 -63.30
C GLU A 335 -169.51 118.07 -63.18
N GLN A 336 -169.32 119.32 -62.72
CA GLN A 336 -170.41 120.32 -62.60
C GLN A 336 -170.89 120.90 -63.94
N GLU A 337 -170.01 121.08 -64.93
CA GLU A 337 -170.41 121.64 -66.23
C GLU A 337 -171.15 120.61 -67.11
N LYS A 338 -170.87 119.32 -66.88
CA LYS A 338 -171.47 118.17 -67.59
C LYS A 338 -172.96 117.96 -67.29
N GLN A 339 -173.48 118.50 -66.18
CA GLN A 339 -174.90 118.45 -65.83
C GLN A 339 -175.75 119.51 -66.57
N SER A 340 -175.11 120.41 -67.34
CA SER A 340 -175.75 121.52 -68.06
C SER A 340 -175.89 121.29 -69.58
N LEU A 341 -175.48 120.14 -70.11
CA LEU A 341 -175.49 119.88 -71.55
C LEU A 341 -176.17 118.55 -71.89
N VAL A 342 -177.30 118.68 -72.60
CA VAL A 342 -177.81 117.75 -73.62
C VAL A 342 -178.35 116.41 -73.06
N ASP A 343 -179.63 116.24 -72.74
CA ASP A 343 -180.83 117.10 -72.84
C ASP A 343 -181.23 117.65 -74.23
N GLU A 344 -180.50 117.30 -75.30
CA GLU A 344 -180.83 117.66 -76.69
C GLU A 344 -180.68 116.48 -77.68
N LEU A 345 -180.61 115.22 -77.21
CA LEU A 345 -180.51 114.07 -78.13
C LEU A 345 -181.28 112.81 -77.74
N GLU A 346 -182.57 112.96 -77.39
CA GLU A 346 -183.55 111.95 -77.83
C GLU A 346 -183.71 112.05 -79.36
N GLY A 347 -183.04 111.18 -80.12
CA GLY A 347 -183.20 111.14 -81.58
C GLY A 347 -182.49 109.95 -82.23
N CYS A 348 -183.24 108.91 -82.61
CA CYS A 348 -182.76 107.68 -83.29
C CYS A 348 -181.62 106.94 -82.54
N LYS A 349 -181.85 105.94 -81.68
CA LYS A 349 -182.80 104.80 -81.71
C LYS A 349 -182.55 103.81 -82.86
N ALA A 350 -182.28 102.55 -82.46
CA ALA A 350 -182.23 101.29 -83.24
C ALA A 350 -180.96 100.94 -84.08
N SER A 351 -180.03 100.19 -83.47
CA SER A 351 -179.47 98.90 -83.99
C SER A 351 -178.61 98.17 -82.91
N MET A 352 -178.33 96.87 -83.10
CA MET A 352 -177.66 95.93 -82.15
C MET A 352 -176.16 95.65 -82.54
N LYS A 353 -175.27 94.79 -81.96
CA LYS A 353 -175.36 93.51 -81.16
C LYS A 353 -173.95 92.97 -80.67
N GLU A 354 -173.83 92.19 -79.55
CA GLU A 354 -172.74 91.22 -79.08
C GLU A 354 -171.21 91.66 -78.84
N ILE A 355 -170.16 90.86 -78.42
CA ILE A 355 -169.77 89.90 -77.28
C ILE A 355 -168.34 89.24 -77.59
N GLN A 356 -167.37 88.60 -76.83
CA GLN A 356 -166.87 88.14 -75.46
C GLN A 356 -165.35 87.61 -75.60
N GLU A 357 -164.46 87.08 -74.67
CA GLU A 357 -164.06 87.20 -73.23
C GLU A 357 -162.83 86.26 -72.80
N LYS A 358 -162.13 86.47 -71.63
CA LYS A 358 -161.30 85.54 -70.73
C LYS A 358 -159.81 85.03 -71.00
N GLY A 359 -159.00 84.69 -69.93
CA GLY A 359 -157.65 83.94 -69.93
C GLY A 359 -156.80 83.79 -68.57
N THR A 360 -155.88 82.78 -68.30
CA THR A 360 -155.06 82.50 -67.00
C THR A 360 -153.92 81.32 -66.90
N LYS A 361 -152.98 81.23 -65.86
CA LYS A 361 -152.14 80.08 -65.14
C LYS A 361 -150.76 79.41 -65.65
N ARG A 362 -149.87 78.54 -64.99
CA ARG A 362 -149.17 78.28 -63.60
C ARG A 362 -148.17 76.99 -63.43
N SER A 363 -147.11 76.94 -62.51
CA SER A 363 -146.31 75.78 -61.80
C SER A 363 -144.92 75.12 -62.32
N LEU A 364 -143.98 74.28 -61.71
CA LEU A 364 -143.70 73.44 -60.42
C LEU A 364 -142.17 73.14 -59.89
N LEU A 365 -141.66 71.90 -59.47
CA LEU A 365 -140.51 71.54 -58.46
C LEU A 365 -139.72 70.08 -58.47
N LEU A 366 -138.57 69.81 -57.70
CA LEU A 366 -137.91 68.63 -56.85
C LEU A 366 -137.26 67.14 -57.27
N PRO A 367 -136.51 66.26 -56.41
CA PRO A 367 -135.36 65.23 -56.74
C PRO A 367 -134.98 63.86 -55.87
N VAL A 368 -133.77 63.17 -56.07
CA VAL A 368 -132.80 62.19 -55.27
C VAL A 368 -132.93 60.62 -54.86
N GLN A 369 -131.80 59.77 -54.69
CA GLN A 369 -131.63 58.33 -54.07
C GLN A 369 -130.17 57.60 -53.89
N ALA A 370 -129.94 56.38 -53.23
CA ALA A 370 -128.65 55.54 -52.92
C ALA A 370 -128.81 53.98 -52.41
N ILE A 371 -127.95 52.93 -51.97
CA ILE A 371 -126.50 52.37 -51.75
C ILE A 371 -126.37 50.77 -51.37
N VAL A 372 -125.18 50.02 -51.25
CA VAL A 372 -124.99 48.50 -50.88
C VAL A 372 -123.56 47.88 -50.40
N ILE A 373 -123.34 46.57 -49.90
CA ILE A 373 -122.15 45.88 -49.15
C ILE A 373 -121.87 44.26 -49.32
N GLY A 374 -120.72 43.56 -48.90
CA GLY A 374 -120.48 42.02 -48.83
C GLY A 374 -119.20 41.29 -48.12
N LEU A 375 -119.20 39.93 -47.75
CA LEU A 375 -118.15 39.09 -46.96
C LEU A 375 -118.30 37.48 -46.98
N ILE A 376 -117.51 36.60 -46.22
CA ILE A 376 -117.64 35.11 -45.76
C ILE A 376 -116.35 34.16 -45.95
N LEU A 377 -115.97 32.93 -45.40
CA LEU A 377 -115.94 32.10 -44.09
C LEU A 377 -114.96 30.82 -44.16
N ALA A 378 -114.89 29.82 -43.19
CA ALA A 378 -113.89 28.67 -43.04
C ALA A 378 -114.38 27.30 -42.38
N LEU A 379 -113.62 26.14 -42.37
CA LEU A 379 -113.96 24.83 -41.65
C LEU A 379 -112.89 23.63 -41.55
N LEU A 380 -113.03 22.75 -40.51
CA LEU A 380 -112.68 21.27 -40.34
C LEU A 380 -111.32 20.66 -39.77
N TYR A 381 -111.40 19.38 -39.30
CA TYR A 381 -110.47 18.56 -38.45
C TYR A 381 -110.72 17.00 -38.61
N TRP A 382 -109.87 16.13 -38.00
CA TRP A 382 -110.08 14.69 -37.55
C TRP A 382 -109.42 13.48 -38.32
N CYS A 383 -108.79 12.53 -37.57
CA CYS A 383 -108.81 11.02 -37.69
C CYS A 383 -107.49 10.16 -37.73
N PHE A 384 -107.16 9.55 -36.57
CA PHE A 384 -106.84 8.10 -36.26
C PHE A 384 -105.68 7.24 -36.84
N GLY A 385 -105.10 6.38 -35.95
CA GLY A 385 -104.19 5.22 -36.21
C GLY A 385 -103.80 4.44 -34.90
N ALA A 386 -103.37 3.15 -34.94
CA ALA A 386 -103.05 2.31 -33.75
C ALA A 386 -102.30 0.95 -34.03
N LEU A 387 -101.97 0.18 -32.95
CA LEU A 387 -101.61 -1.28 -32.83
C LEU A 387 -100.17 -1.76 -33.20
N TRP A 388 -99.57 -2.87 -32.68
CA TRP A 388 -99.60 -3.61 -31.37
C TRP A 388 -98.47 -4.71 -31.28
N VAL A 389 -98.35 -5.46 -30.15
CA VAL A 389 -97.46 -6.67 -29.90
C VAL A 389 -95.95 -6.36 -29.67
N GLU A 390 -95.06 -7.05 -28.90
CA GLU A 390 -95.02 -8.23 -27.95
C GLU A 390 -94.29 -7.81 -26.61
N ARG A 391 -93.85 -8.51 -25.52
CA ARG A 391 -93.54 -9.90 -25.02
C ARG A 391 -92.22 -10.56 -25.54
N SER A 392 -91.48 -11.46 -24.84
CA SER A 392 -91.66 -12.11 -23.51
C SER A 392 -90.36 -12.45 -22.72
N GLU A 393 -90.34 -12.14 -21.40
CA GLU A 393 -89.92 -13.02 -20.24
C GLU A 393 -88.46 -13.58 -20.12
N GLN A 394 -87.89 -14.01 -18.96
CA GLN A 394 -88.11 -13.98 -17.48
C GLN A 394 -86.76 -14.41 -16.80
N LEU A 395 -86.40 -14.28 -15.49
CA LEU A 395 -86.85 -13.45 -14.35
C LEU A 395 -85.67 -13.17 -13.34
N ARG A 396 -85.57 -13.94 -12.21
CA ARG A 396 -84.68 -13.82 -11.00
C ARG A 396 -85.09 -14.97 -10.00
N PRO A 397 -84.87 -15.04 -8.65
CA PRO A 397 -83.94 -14.38 -7.66
C PRO A 397 -83.41 -15.26 -6.44
N PHE A 398 -82.67 -14.61 -5.51
CA PHE A 398 -82.82 -14.62 -4.02
C PHE A 398 -81.99 -15.53 -3.03
N LYS A 399 -81.33 -14.84 -2.05
CA LYS A 399 -81.28 -15.06 -0.55
C LYS A 399 -80.12 -15.79 0.20
N GLN A 400 -79.33 -14.99 0.93
CA GLN A 400 -78.84 -15.04 2.35
C GLN A 400 -78.16 -16.26 3.06
N ALA A 401 -77.10 -15.90 3.83
CA ALA A 401 -76.83 -16.21 5.27
C ALA A 401 -75.99 -17.43 5.78
N ASP A 402 -74.78 -17.09 6.25
CA ASP A 402 -74.20 -17.30 7.62
C ASP A 402 -73.44 -18.57 8.13
N HIS A 403 -72.55 -18.30 9.10
CA HIS A 403 -71.92 -19.11 10.19
C HIS A 403 -70.95 -20.31 9.97
N THR A 404 -69.73 -20.16 10.53
CA THR A 404 -68.86 -21.03 11.42
C THR A 404 -69.12 -22.56 11.56
N ASP A 405 -68.17 -23.49 11.84
CA ASP A 405 -66.95 -23.51 12.71
C ASP A 405 -66.03 -24.78 12.46
N VAL A 406 -64.97 -24.96 13.28
CA VAL A 406 -64.29 -26.22 13.74
C VAL A 406 -62.88 -26.62 13.19
N ARG A 407 -62.03 -26.96 14.18
CA ARG A 407 -60.57 -27.25 14.30
C ARG A 407 -60.05 -28.62 13.75
N ALA A 408 -58.71 -28.81 13.96
CA ALA A 408 -58.00 -30.03 14.46
C ALA A 408 -57.11 -30.80 13.41
N THR A 409 -55.94 -31.43 13.69
CA THR A 409 -55.05 -31.54 14.89
C THR A 409 -53.66 -32.19 14.57
N LEU A 410 -52.67 -32.11 15.50
CA LEU A 410 -51.54 -33.09 15.75
C LEU A 410 -50.39 -33.22 14.68
N ALA A 411 -49.14 -33.69 14.94
CA ALA A 411 -48.32 -33.89 16.17
C ALA A 411 -46.87 -34.45 15.93
N LEU A 412 -45.93 -34.17 16.88
CA LEU A 412 -44.79 -35.02 17.39
C LEU A 412 -43.68 -35.55 16.40
N SER A 413 -42.45 -36.00 16.77
CA SER A 413 -41.53 -35.78 17.93
C SER A 413 -40.15 -36.50 17.79
N PHE A 414 -39.13 -36.06 18.57
CA PHE A 414 -38.09 -36.89 19.31
C PHE A 414 -36.93 -37.60 18.53
N LEU A 415 -35.75 -38.01 19.11
CA LEU A 415 -34.93 -37.56 20.28
C LEU A 415 -33.52 -38.27 20.39
N ILE A 416 -32.50 -37.58 20.95
CA ILE A 416 -31.40 -38.03 21.90
C ILE A 416 -30.20 -38.97 21.54
N CYS A 417 -29.20 -38.97 22.46
CA CYS A 417 -27.78 -39.41 22.41
C CYS A 417 -27.46 -40.71 23.23
N CYS A 418 -26.16 -41.12 23.39
CA CYS A 418 -25.44 -41.32 24.70
C CYS A 418 -24.19 -42.29 24.81
N VAL A 419 -23.18 -41.91 25.65
CA VAL A 419 -22.50 -42.66 26.78
C VAL A 419 -21.28 -43.66 26.67
N MET A 420 -20.12 -43.25 27.27
CA MET A 420 -19.18 -43.83 28.32
C MET A 420 -18.40 -45.21 28.34
N ASP A 421 -17.30 -45.19 29.14
CA ASP A 421 -16.68 -46.19 30.09
C ASP A 421 -15.84 -47.46 29.65
N SER A 422 -15.06 -48.18 30.51
CA SER A 422 -14.13 -47.86 31.66
C SER A 422 -13.45 -49.12 32.37
N SER A 423 -12.20 -48.98 32.88
CA SER A 423 -11.59 -49.59 34.12
C SER A 423 -10.94 -51.02 34.25
N ARG A 424 -10.03 -51.17 35.28
CA ARG A 424 -9.58 -52.36 36.10
C ARG A 424 -8.61 -53.43 35.53
N ASP A 425 -7.84 -54.26 36.29
CA ASP A 425 -7.47 -54.37 37.74
C ASP A 425 -6.13 -55.20 37.94
N PRO A 426 -5.49 -55.26 39.14
CA PRO A 426 -4.16 -55.89 39.36
C PRO A 426 -4.11 -57.17 40.26
N MET A 427 -3.18 -58.10 39.99
CA MET A 427 -2.65 -59.10 40.97
C MET A 427 -1.47 -59.95 40.42
N ARG A 428 -0.21 -59.50 40.58
CA ARG A 428 1.02 -60.32 40.47
C ARG A 428 2.13 -59.71 41.32
N HIS A 429 2.62 -60.43 42.32
CA HIS A 429 3.75 -60.01 43.17
C HIS A 429 4.47 -61.23 43.79
N VAL A 430 5.56 -60.96 44.52
CA VAL A 430 6.41 -61.89 45.29
C VAL A 430 7.42 -62.73 44.48
N THR A 431 7.07 -63.36 43.36
CA THR A 431 8.06 -64.19 42.62
C THR A 431 9.04 -63.40 41.73
N GLU A 432 8.72 -62.14 41.39
CA GLU A 432 9.58 -61.31 40.52
C GLU A 432 10.75 -60.65 41.28
N VAL A 433 10.61 -60.42 42.59
CA VAL A 433 11.49 -59.53 43.38
C VAL A 433 12.97 -59.94 43.35
N ALA A 434 13.27 -61.24 43.40
CA ALA A 434 14.65 -61.74 43.37
C ALA A 434 15.28 -61.80 41.97
N ARG A 435 14.48 -61.72 40.90
CA ARG A 435 14.99 -61.52 39.52
C ARG A 435 15.10 -60.03 39.19
N CYS A 436 14.36 -59.18 39.89
CA CYS A 436 14.46 -57.73 39.74
C CYS A 436 15.81 -57.17 40.17
N THR A 437 16.56 -57.75 41.12
CA THR A 437 17.82 -57.15 41.63
C THR A 437 18.99 -57.20 40.65
N ASP A 438 19.33 -58.37 40.13
CA ASP A 438 20.42 -58.54 39.12
C ASP A 438 20.06 -57.84 37.81
N ASN A 439 18.77 -57.80 37.46
CA ASN A 439 18.29 -56.96 36.38
C ASN A 439 18.39 -55.48 36.74
N LEU A 440 18.12 -55.05 37.98
CA LEU A 440 18.17 -53.63 38.38
C LEU A 440 19.54 -53.04 38.14
N GLU A 441 20.61 -53.73 38.50
CA GLU A 441 21.97 -53.18 38.38
C GLU A 441 22.35 -52.95 36.91
N LYS A 442 22.12 -53.96 36.05
CA LYS A 442 22.32 -53.83 34.59
C LYS A 442 21.33 -52.88 33.92
N THR A 443 20.11 -52.78 34.44
CA THR A 443 19.11 -51.82 33.95
C THR A 443 19.46 -50.42 34.43
N VAL A 444 20.15 -50.23 35.56
CA VAL A 444 20.65 -48.93 36.05
C VAL A 444 21.85 -48.48 35.23
N GLU A 445 22.78 -49.37 34.86
CA GLU A 445 23.85 -49.03 33.91
C GLU A 445 23.30 -48.68 32.51
N ALA A 446 22.36 -49.49 32.00
CA ALA A 446 21.68 -49.21 30.74
C ALA A 446 20.86 -47.91 30.80
N MET A 447 20.08 -47.71 31.88
CA MET A 447 19.35 -46.47 32.12
C MET A 447 20.26 -45.27 32.36
N ALA A 448 21.49 -45.43 32.83
CA ALA A 448 22.45 -44.32 32.92
C ALA A 448 22.94 -43.89 31.53
N ALA A 449 23.27 -44.85 30.66
CA ALA A 449 23.62 -44.58 29.27
C ALA A 449 22.43 -44.00 28.48
N ASP A 450 21.24 -44.57 28.64
CA ASP A 450 19.99 -44.03 28.08
C ASP A 450 19.65 -42.67 28.71
N LEU A 451 19.95 -42.41 29.99
CA LEU A 451 19.73 -41.10 30.62
C LEU A 451 20.68 -40.04 30.05
N ASP A 452 21.94 -40.37 29.73
CA ASP A 452 22.83 -39.43 29.02
C ASP A 452 22.38 -39.19 27.57
N VAL A 453 21.89 -40.20 26.87
CA VAL A 453 21.29 -40.04 25.53
C VAL A 453 19.99 -39.23 25.59
N VAL A 454 19.13 -39.48 26.57
CA VAL A 454 17.89 -38.73 26.83
C VAL A 454 18.20 -37.31 27.29
N ASN A 455 19.22 -37.09 28.13
CA ASN A 455 19.70 -35.75 28.49
C ASN A 455 20.22 -35.02 27.25
N LEU A 456 20.96 -35.69 26.37
CA LEU A 456 21.41 -35.11 25.10
C LEU A 456 20.22 -34.76 24.19
N PHE A 457 19.18 -35.59 24.12
CA PHE A 457 17.94 -35.27 23.40
C PHE A 457 17.09 -34.19 24.09
N ILE A 458 17.13 -34.05 25.43
CA ILE A 458 16.47 -32.96 26.18
C ILE A 458 17.24 -31.65 26.01
N ILE A 459 18.58 -31.68 25.91
CA ILE A 459 19.42 -30.51 25.67
C ILE A 459 19.32 -30.09 24.20
N ALA A 460 19.41 -31.00 23.23
CA ALA A 460 19.21 -30.72 21.80
C ALA A 460 17.76 -30.30 21.50
N GLY A 461 16.80 -31.00 22.10
CA GLY A 461 15.38 -30.69 22.04
C GLY A 461 15.10 -29.32 22.66
N GLY A 462 15.64 -29.03 23.85
CA GLY A 462 15.49 -27.75 24.55
C GLY A 462 16.16 -26.58 23.82
N THR A 463 17.36 -26.76 23.27
CA THR A 463 18.06 -25.71 22.50
C THR A 463 17.40 -25.37 21.17
N LEU A 464 16.53 -26.24 20.63
CA LEU A 464 15.63 -25.91 19.52
C LEU A 464 14.25 -25.43 19.98
N ALA A 465 13.66 -26.09 20.97
CA ALA A 465 12.32 -25.79 21.48
C ALA A 465 12.25 -24.44 22.19
N ILE A 466 13.28 -24.01 22.92
CA ILE A 466 13.28 -22.69 23.60
C ILE A 466 13.23 -21.55 22.56
N PRO A 467 14.08 -21.51 21.51
CA PRO A 467 13.93 -20.55 20.41
C PRO A 467 12.59 -20.65 19.67
N ILE A 468 12.07 -21.85 19.42
CA ILE A 468 10.78 -22.04 18.74
C ILE A 468 9.62 -21.53 19.59
N LEU A 469 9.57 -21.86 20.89
CA LEU A 469 8.57 -21.39 21.83
C LEU A 469 8.67 -19.88 22.05
N ALA A 470 9.89 -19.33 22.14
CA ALA A 470 10.10 -17.88 22.21
C ALA A 470 9.63 -17.16 20.93
N PHE A 471 9.85 -17.75 19.75
CA PHE A 471 9.33 -17.23 18.48
C PHE A 471 7.80 -17.31 18.41
N VAL A 472 7.19 -18.45 18.79
CA VAL A 472 5.73 -18.63 18.82
C VAL A 472 5.08 -17.69 19.84
N ALA A 473 5.65 -17.54 21.04
CA ALA A 473 5.19 -16.56 22.02
C ALA A 473 5.31 -15.12 21.47
N SER A 474 6.42 -14.78 20.82
CA SER A 474 6.59 -13.46 20.18
C SER A 474 5.59 -13.23 19.05
N PHE A 475 5.25 -14.26 18.27
CA PHE A 475 4.28 -14.19 17.18
C PHE A 475 2.84 -14.03 17.67
N LEU A 476 2.50 -14.62 18.81
CA LEU A 476 1.17 -14.54 19.41
C LEU A 476 0.96 -13.32 20.31
N LEU A 477 2.00 -12.85 21.02
CA LEU A 477 1.91 -11.79 22.03
C LEU A 477 2.46 -10.44 21.56
N TRP A 478 3.43 -10.42 20.64
CA TRP A 478 4.08 -9.19 20.15
C TRP A 478 4.31 -9.21 18.62
N PRO A 479 3.27 -9.45 17.80
CA PRO A 479 3.43 -9.55 16.35
C PRO A 479 4.00 -8.26 15.74
N SER A 480 3.68 -7.10 16.31
CA SER A 480 4.25 -5.79 15.95
C SER A 480 5.77 -5.69 16.11
N ALA A 481 6.35 -6.42 17.06
CA ALA A 481 7.80 -6.52 17.24
C ALA A 481 8.43 -7.32 16.09
N LEU A 482 7.78 -8.41 15.64
CA LEU A 482 8.25 -9.18 14.48
C LEU A 482 8.21 -8.35 13.19
N ILE A 483 7.19 -7.51 12.98
CA ILE A 483 7.14 -6.56 11.85
C ILE A 483 8.32 -5.57 11.91
N LYS A 484 8.59 -4.98 13.09
CA LYS A 484 9.73 -4.07 13.29
C LYS A 484 11.09 -4.75 13.06
N VAL A 485 11.25 -6.01 13.50
CA VAL A 485 12.45 -6.83 13.26
C VAL A 485 12.60 -7.21 11.79
N TYR A 486 11.50 -7.55 11.10
CA TYR A 486 11.50 -7.83 9.66
C TYR A 486 12.01 -6.63 8.84
N TYR A 487 11.50 -5.43 9.09
CA TYR A 487 11.97 -4.22 8.40
C TYR A 487 13.43 -3.89 8.76
N TRP A 488 13.84 -4.06 10.03
CA TRP A 488 15.24 -3.89 10.44
C TRP A 488 16.18 -4.85 9.72
N TYR A 489 15.80 -6.13 9.61
CA TYR A 489 16.55 -7.16 8.91
C TYR A 489 16.70 -6.83 7.42
N TRP A 490 15.61 -6.45 6.74
CA TRP A 490 15.65 -6.12 5.31
C TRP A 490 16.41 -4.83 5.02
N ARG A 491 16.26 -3.77 5.83
CA ARG A 491 17.12 -2.57 5.74
C ARG A 491 18.61 -2.96 5.78
N ARG A 492 19.02 -3.70 6.82
CA ARG A 492 20.42 -4.11 7.01
C ARG A 492 20.93 -5.00 5.88
N THR A 493 20.13 -5.97 5.44
CA THR A 493 20.48 -6.92 4.36
C THR A 493 20.60 -6.25 2.99
N LEU A 494 19.77 -5.24 2.72
CA LEU A 494 19.81 -4.45 1.48
C LEU A 494 20.81 -3.29 1.52
N GLY A 495 21.47 -3.05 2.66
CA GLY A 495 22.46 -2.00 2.84
C GLY A 495 21.88 -0.60 3.05
N LEU A 496 20.61 -0.49 3.45
CA LEU A 496 20.02 0.78 3.88
C LEU A 496 20.39 1.07 5.33
N GLN A 497 20.70 2.33 5.61
CA GLN A 497 20.86 2.88 6.96
C GLN A 497 19.78 3.92 7.20
N VAL A 498 19.18 3.94 8.40
CA VAL A 498 18.28 5.01 8.83
C VAL A 498 19.10 6.21 9.30
N ARG A 499 18.66 7.42 8.96
CA ARG A 499 19.21 8.69 9.45
C ARG A 499 18.07 9.67 9.73
N TYR A 500 18.42 10.70 10.48
CA TYR A 500 17.58 11.86 10.73
C TYR A 500 18.23 13.11 10.13
N ALA A 501 17.41 14.10 9.79
CA ALA A 501 17.83 15.41 9.32
C ALA A 501 16.97 16.49 9.99
N ASP A 502 17.60 17.33 10.81
CA ASP A 502 16.94 18.36 11.61
C ASP A 502 17.03 19.73 10.92
N CYS A 503 15.89 20.40 10.75
CA CYS A 503 15.75 21.71 10.13
C CYS A 503 14.71 22.54 10.89
N GLY A 504 15.13 23.63 11.56
CA GLY A 504 14.20 24.56 12.22
C GLY A 504 13.34 23.96 13.35
N GLY A 505 13.79 22.86 13.98
CA GLY A 505 13.00 22.10 14.96
C GLY A 505 12.18 20.95 14.37
N TYR A 506 12.02 20.90 13.05
CA TYR A 506 11.43 19.79 12.32
C TYR A 506 12.49 18.72 12.04
N ARG A 507 12.17 17.43 12.23
CA ARG A 507 13.09 16.30 11.95
C ARG A 507 12.50 15.39 10.90
N PHE A 508 13.20 15.23 9.78
CA PHE A 508 12.89 14.22 8.78
C PHE A 508 13.56 12.89 9.13
N CYS A 509 12.82 11.79 9.07
CA CYS A 509 13.33 10.42 9.13
C CYS A 509 13.47 9.88 7.71
N TYR A 510 14.63 9.30 7.38
CA TYR A 510 14.85 8.70 6.07
C TYR A 510 15.78 7.49 6.17
N SER A 511 15.73 6.66 5.13
CA SER A 511 16.70 5.59 4.91
C SER A 511 17.48 5.87 3.63
N TYR A 512 18.77 5.54 3.62
CA TYR A 512 19.63 5.77 2.45
C TYR A 512 20.56 4.58 2.19
N ARG A 513 20.91 4.37 0.92
CA ARG A 513 21.88 3.37 0.45
C ARG A 513 22.89 4.02 -0.49
N GLY A 514 24.15 3.58 -0.42
CA GLY A 514 25.22 4.08 -1.28
C GLY A 514 25.78 5.43 -0.84
N ARG A 515 26.34 6.20 -1.78
CA ARG A 515 26.83 7.57 -1.58
C ARG A 515 26.61 8.39 -2.86
N PRO A 516 26.38 9.72 -2.78
CA PRO A 516 26.31 10.58 -3.97
C PRO A 516 27.56 10.42 -4.84
N GLY A 517 27.40 10.29 -6.16
CA GLY A 517 28.49 9.93 -7.07
C GLY A 517 28.48 10.69 -8.41
N MET A 518 28.95 10.02 -9.47
CA MET A 518 28.83 10.53 -10.85
C MET A 518 27.42 10.37 -11.41
N ARG A 519 26.76 9.23 -11.13
CA ARG A 519 25.34 9.04 -11.45
C ARG A 519 24.48 9.86 -10.48
N PRO A 520 23.33 10.42 -10.93
CA PRO A 520 22.38 11.09 -10.06
C PRO A 520 21.86 10.19 -8.93
N SER A 521 21.43 10.81 -7.84
CA SER A 521 20.69 10.13 -6.76
C SER A 521 19.28 9.74 -7.20
N ILE A 522 18.64 8.85 -6.45
CA ILE A 522 17.20 8.57 -6.56
C ILE A 522 16.53 8.94 -5.23
N LEU A 523 15.56 9.85 -5.26
CA LEU A 523 14.65 10.15 -4.14
C LEU A 523 13.35 9.39 -4.34
N MET A 524 12.83 8.79 -3.26
CA MET A 524 11.63 7.94 -3.28
C MET A 524 10.61 8.40 -2.23
N LEU A 525 9.42 8.79 -2.69
CA LEU A 525 8.29 9.30 -1.87
C LEU A 525 7.16 8.26 -1.85
N HIS A 526 6.77 7.80 -0.65
CA HIS A 526 5.81 6.69 -0.49
C HIS A 526 4.34 7.13 -0.53
N ASP A 527 3.43 6.15 -0.55
CA ASP A 527 1.98 6.32 -0.59
C ASP A 527 1.41 6.96 0.69
N PHE A 528 0.14 7.36 0.64
CA PHE A 528 -0.60 7.77 1.84
C PHE A 528 -0.64 6.63 2.87
N SER A 529 -0.54 6.99 4.16
CA SER A 529 -0.46 6.09 5.33
C SER A 529 0.62 5.01 5.25
N ALA A 530 1.55 5.09 4.29
CA ALA A 530 2.69 4.20 4.14
C ALA A 530 3.96 4.78 4.79
N HIS A 531 5.12 4.21 4.47
CA HIS A 531 6.41 4.57 5.07
C HIS A 531 7.59 4.28 4.15
N LYS A 532 8.78 4.86 4.43
CA LYS A 532 10.01 4.67 3.63
C LYS A 532 10.35 3.21 3.35
N ASP A 533 10.00 2.31 4.27
CA ASP A 533 10.33 0.88 4.23
C ASP A 533 9.46 0.09 3.24
N THR A 534 8.38 0.67 2.71
CA THR A 534 7.61 0.11 1.57
C THR A 534 8.51 -0.08 0.35
N TRP A 535 9.51 0.80 0.16
CA TRP A 535 10.47 0.71 -0.94
C TRP A 535 11.44 -0.46 -0.85
N LEU A 536 11.55 -1.17 0.28
CA LEU A 536 12.47 -2.31 0.42
C LEU A 536 12.20 -3.43 -0.60
N THR A 537 10.93 -3.61 -1.01
CA THR A 537 10.54 -4.58 -2.04
C THR A 537 11.18 -4.29 -3.39
N VAL A 538 11.20 -3.01 -3.80
CA VAL A 538 11.76 -2.52 -5.07
C VAL A 538 13.28 -2.40 -4.98
N VAL A 539 13.79 -1.83 -3.89
CA VAL A 539 15.24 -1.58 -3.65
C VAL A 539 16.05 -2.88 -3.56
N LYS A 540 15.40 -4.02 -3.27
CA LYS A 540 15.95 -5.38 -3.39
C LYS A 540 16.46 -5.71 -4.79
N TYR A 541 15.79 -5.21 -5.83
CA TYR A 541 16.10 -5.49 -7.24
C TYR A 541 16.94 -4.39 -7.91
N LEU A 542 17.08 -3.23 -7.28
CA LEU A 542 17.91 -2.13 -7.79
C LEU A 542 19.41 -2.36 -7.49
N PRO A 543 20.34 -2.03 -8.41
CA PRO A 543 21.78 -2.20 -8.20
C PRO A 543 22.32 -1.53 -6.93
N LYS A 544 23.18 -2.24 -6.19
CA LYS A 544 23.72 -1.82 -4.88
C LYS A 544 24.57 -0.55 -4.90
N HIS A 545 25.09 -0.16 -6.07
CA HIS A 545 25.94 1.03 -6.24
C HIS A 545 25.16 2.34 -6.46
N LEU A 546 23.84 2.27 -6.64
CA LEU A 546 23.00 3.47 -6.78
C LEU A 546 22.85 4.18 -5.43
N HIS A 547 22.92 5.51 -5.45
CA HIS A 547 22.55 6.32 -4.28
C HIS A 547 21.03 6.46 -4.23
N ILE A 548 20.41 5.87 -3.22
CA ILE A 548 18.94 5.84 -3.04
C ILE A 548 18.62 6.47 -1.69
N VAL A 549 17.60 7.33 -1.65
CA VAL A 549 17.05 7.97 -0.45
C VAL A 549 15.54 7.72 -0.44
N CYS A 550 15.04 7.06 0.62
CA CYS A 550 13.61 6.85 0.86
C CYS A 550 13.25 7.59 2.16
N VAL A 551 12.39 8.59 2.09
CA VAL A 551 12.01 9.46 3.22
C VAL A 551 10.65 9.05 3.79
N ASP A 552 10.47 9.13 5.11
CA ASP A 552 9.12 9.11 5.70
C ASP A 552 8.51 10.50 5.46
N MET A 553 7.42 10.56 4.70
CA MET A 553 6.75 11.82 4.33
C MET A 553 6.32 12.61 5.58
N PRO A 554 6.22 13.95 5.51
CA PRO A 554 5.58 14.76 6.54
C PRO A 554 4.26 14.15 7.05
N GLY A 555 4.11 14.09 8.38
CA GLY A 555 3.00 13.43 9.06
C GLY A 555 3.16 11.92 9.28
N HIS A 556 4.13 11.25 8.65
CA HIS A 556 4.27 9.79 8.65
C HIS A 556 5.44 9.27 9.50
N GLU A 557 5.19 8.11 10.13
CA GLU A 557 6.13 7.34 10.96
C GLU A 557 7.05 8.22 11.84
N GLY A 558 8.37 8.23 11.56
CA GLY A 558 9.41 8.87 12.37
C GLY A 558 9.79 10.29 11.95
N THR A 559 9.12 10.87 10.95
CA THR A 559 9.24 12.30 10.64
C THR A 559 8.36 13.11 11.61
N THR A 560 8.84 14.26 12.07
CA THR A 560 8.15 15.11 13.06
C THR A 560 6.72 15.42 12.63
N ARG A 561 5.82 15.39 13.60
CA ARG A 561 4.42 15.81 13.46
C ARG A 561 4.22 17.08 14.27
N THR A 562 3.59 18.05 13.64
CA THR A 562 3.36 19.41 14.17
C THR A 562 1.91 19.79 13.88
N ASN A 563 1.15 20.15 14.91
CA ASN A 563 -0.28 20.49 14.81
C ASN A 563 -0.54 21.90 14.24
N THR A 564 0.43 22.46 13.51
CA THR A 564 0.46 23.87 13.08
C THR A 564 0.97 24.04 11.64
N GLU A 565 1.03 22.96 10.87
CA GLU A 565 1.65 22.95 9.53
C GLU A 565 0.69 22.50 8.43
N ASP A 566 0.89 23.08 7.25
CA ASP A 566 0.15 22.82 6.03
C ASP A 566 0.51 21.43 5.46
N TYR A 567 -0.36 20.45 5.65
CA TYR A 567 -0.22 19.08 5.11
C TYR A 567 -0.85 18.90 3.72
N SER A 568 -1.35 19.96 3.07
CA SER A 568 -1.75 19.91 1.66
C SER A 568 -0.60 19.44 0.78
N ILE A 569 -0.90 18.98 -0.44
CA ILE A 569 0.11 18.48 -1.37
C ILE A 569 1.20 19.52 -1.68
N GLN A 570 0.82 20.80 -1.78
CA GLN A 570 1.76 21.91 -1.94
C GLN A 570 2.60 22.12 -0.67
N GLY A 571 2.01 21.95 0.52
CA GLY A 571 2.73 21.96 1.80
C GLY A 571 3.75 20.83 1.92
N GLN A 572 3.33 19.59 1.62
CA GLN A 572 4.16 18.40 1.48
C GLN A 572 5.33 18.64 0.50
N ALA A 573 5.08 19.19 -0.68
CA ALA A 573 6.12 19.48 -1.68
C ALA A 573 7.17 20.50 -1.15
N ARG A 574 6.74 21.56 -0.45
CA ARG A 574 7.66 22.51 0.20
C ARG A 574 8.48 21.87 1.33
N ARG A 575 7.88 20.96 2.10
CA ARG A 575 8.59 20.19 3.16
C ARG A 575 9.61 19.21 2.57
N ILE A 576 9.29 18.55 1.46
CA ILE A 576 10.25 17.69 0.75
C ILE A 576 11.39 18.51 0.13
N HIS A 577 11.16 19.76 -0.28
CA HIS A 577 12.25 20.67 -0.70
C HIS A 577 13.17 21.03 0.47
N GLN A 578 12.62 21.42 1.63
CA GLN A 578 13.42 21.65 2.85
C GLN A 578 14.24 20.41 3.25
N PHE A 579 13.67 19.20 3.13
CA PHE A 579 14.41 17.95 3.33
C PHE A 579 15.57 17.82 2.33
N VAL A 580 15.32 18.02 1.03
CA VAL A 580 16.30 17.94 -0.06
C VAL A 580 17.46 18.92 0.14
N GLU A 581 17.18 20.17 0.55
CA GLU A 581 18.20 21.15 0.92
C GLU A 581 19.01 20.70 2.15
N THR A 582 18.33 20.23 3.20
CA THR A 582 18.96 19.82 4.47
C THR A 582 19.92 18.65 4.28
N VAL A 583 19.52 17.62 3.52
CA VAL A 583 20.41 16.50 3.15
C VAL A 583 21.31 16.81 1.95
N ARG A 584 21.19 18.02 1.37
CA ARG A 584 22.00 18.56 0.26
C ARG A 584 21.93 17.70 -1.01
N LEU A 585 20.76 17.13 -1.31
CA LEU A 585 20.54 16.26 -2.46
C LEU A 585 20.59 17.04 -3.78
N ASN A 586 20.06 18.27 -3.79
CA ASN A 586 20.00 19.19 -4.92
C ASN A 586 21.36 19.74 -5.39
N LYS A 587 22.48 19.40 -4.74
CA LYS A 587 23.83 19.69 -5.24
C LYS A 587 24.11 19.19 -6.67
N LYS A 588 23.31 18.23 -7.14
CA LYS A 588 23.14 17.86 -8.55
C LYS A 588 21.67 17.53 -8.76
N PRO A 589 21.12 17.67 -9.98
CA PRO A 589 19.78 17.16 -10.26
C PRO A 589 19.70 15.65 -9.99
N PHE A 590 18.55 15.17 -9.50
CA PHE A 590 18.33 13.79 -9.07
C PHE A 590 17.09 13.17 -9.72
N HIS A 591 16.98 11.85 -9.73
CA HIS A 591 15.77 11.16 -10.19
C HIS A 591 14.74 11.12 -9.06
N LEU A 592 13.50 11.48 -9.35
CA LEU A 592 12.41 11.50 -8.37
C LEU A 592 11.40 10.39 -8.68
N VAL A 593 11.09 9.56 -7.69
CA VAL A 593 10.09 8.48 -7.81
C VAL A 593 9.03 8.67 -6.74
N GLY A 594 7.77 8.72 -7.14
CA GLY A 594 6.64 8.89 -6.23
C GLY A 594 5.53 7.89 -6.52
N THR A 595 4.87 7.41 -5.47
CA THR A 595 3.73 6.47 -5.56
C THR A 595 2.51 7.03 -4.81
N ALA A 596 1.31 6.92 -5.41
CA ALA A 596 0.06 7.53 -4.92
C ALA A 596 0.22 9.02 -4.53
N MET A 597 -0.05 9.38 -3.27
CA MET A 597 0.20 10.68 -2.66
C MET A 597 1.65 11.17 -2.88
N GLY A 598 2.63 10.30 -2.69
CA GLY A 598 4.03 10.59 -2.99
C GLY A 598 4.27 10.87 -4.48
N GLY A 599 3.42 10.36 -5.37
CA GLY A 599 3.39 10.67 -6.81
C GLY A 599 2.82 12.07 -7.09
N ASN A 600 1.70 12.42 -6.47
CA ASN A 600 1.13 13.77 -6.56
C ASN A 600 2.13 14.83 -6.04
N VAL A 601 2.69 14.62 -4.84
CA VAL A 601 3.75 15.46 -4.27
C VAL A 601 4.99 15.50 -5.17
N ALA A 602 5.38 14.39 -5.79
CA ALA A 602 6.52 14.37 -6.72
C ALA A 602 6.27 15.24 -7.97
N GLY A 603 5.08 15.17 -8.57
CA GLY A 603 4.75 15.98 -9.75
C GLY A 603 4.63 17.47 -9.43
N VAL A 604 3.98 17.82 -8.32
CA VAL A 604 3.93 19.20 -7.82
C VAL A 604 5.33 19.72 -7.44
N TYR A 605 6.20 18.88 -6.86
CA TYR A 605 7.61 19.21 -6.64
C TYR A 605 8.34 19.50 -7.96
N ALA A 606 8.18 18.64 -8.97
CA ALA A 606 8.85 18.81 -10.26
C ALA A 606 8.36 20.03 -11.06
N ALA A 607 7.13 20.49 -10.82
CA ALA A 607 6.61 21.75 -11.36
C ALA A 607 7.26 22.99 -10.70
N PHE A 608 7.47 22.98 -9.39
CA PHE A 608 8.09 24.11 -8.66
C PHE A 608 9.62 24.13 -8.71
N TYR A 609 10.27 22.96 -8.76
CA TYR A 609 11.73 22.82 -8.70
C TYR A 609 12.32 22.04 -9.91
N PRO A 610 11.95 22.36 -11.17
CA PRO A 610 12.32 21.55 -12.33
C PRO A 610 13.84 21.44 -12.57
N SER A 611 14.60 22.45 -12.15
CA SER A 611 16.07 22.47 -12.22
C SER A 611 16.75 21.39 -11.35
N GLU A 612 16.06 20.86 -10.34
CA GLU A 612 16.59 19.83 -9.44
C GLU A 612 16.32 18.40 -9.94
N ILE A 613 15.58 18.23 -11.05
CA ILE A 613 15.12 16.92 -11.53
C ILE A 613 15.89 16.43 -12.78
N CYS A 614 16.44 15.22 -12.70
CA CYS A 614 16.99 14.49 -13.85
C CYS A 614 15.88 13.85 -14.69
N SER A 615 14.95 13.16 -14.04
CA SER A 615 13.74 12.57 -14.59
C SER A 615 12.80 12.19 -13.44
N MET A 616 11.54 11.95 -13.75
CA MET A 616 10.52 11.58 -12.77
C MET A 616 9.80 10.28 -13.15
N THR A 617 9.53 9.42 -12.18
CA THR A 617 8.63 8.26 -12.34
C THR A 617 7.49 8.37 -11.34
N LEU A 618 6.25 8.44 -11.84
CA LEU A 618 5.03 8.42 -11.06
C LEU A 618 4.42 7.01 -11.11
N ILE A 619 3.96 6.50 -9.98
CA ILE A 619 3.36 5.17 -9.84
C ILE A 619 1.95 5.34 -9.25
N CYS A 620 0.90 5.00 -10.01
CA CYS A 620 -0.51 5.23 -9.64
C CYS A 620 -0.75 6.56 -8.88
N PRO A 621 -0.29 7.73 -9.37
CA PRO A 621 -0.39 8.99 -8.64
C PRO A 621 -1.83 9.43 -8.40
N ASP A 622 -2.12 10.02 -7.24
CA ASP A 622 -3.35 10.77 -7.00
C ASP A 622 -3.24 12.23 -7.50
N GLY A 623 -4.22 13.08 -7.18
CA GLY A 623 -4.23 14.49 -7.60
C GLY A 623 -4.70 14.71 -9.04
N ILE A 624 -5.36 13.74 -9.67
CA ILE A 624 -5.87 13.82 -11.04
C ILE A 624 -7.31 13.31 -11.08
N ARG A 625 -8.18 14.02 -11.81
CA ARG A 625 -9.54 13.57 -12.11
C ARG A 625 -9.51 12.52 -13.23
N HIS A 626 -9.54 11.25 -12.86
CA HIS A 626 -9.74 10.16 -13.81
C HIS A 626 -11.20 10.10 -14.31
N PRO A 627 -11.45 9.86 -15.61
CA PRO A 627 -12.81 9.75 -16.16
C PRO A 627 -13.71 8.63 -15.61
N CYS A 628 -13.15 7.58 -14.99
CA CYS A 628 -13.91 6.46 -14.45
C CYS A 628 -13.89 6.45 -12.91
N GLU A 629 -15.00 6.09 -12.29
CA GLU A 629 -15.12 5.96 -10.82
C GLU A 629 -14.53 4.62 -10.33
N THR A 630 -13.83 4.66 -9.21
CA THR A 630 -13.28 3.49 -8.52
C THR A 630 -14.18 3.03 -7.36
N LYS A 631 -13.84 1.91 -6.72
CA LYS A 631 -14.47 1.52 -5.44
C LYS A 631 -14.15 2.51 -4.32
N PHE A 632 -12.97 3.11 -4.35
CA PHE A 632 -12.57 4.09 -3.36
C PHE A 632 -13.33 5.42 -3.49
N ASP A 633 -13.65 5.85 -4.72
CA ASP A 633 -14.54 7.01 -4.95
C ASP A 633 -15.93 6.78 -4.36
N ASN A 634 -16.50 5.59 -4.54
CA ASN A 634 -17.78 5.23 -3.94
C ASN A 634 -17.73 5.30 -2.40
N HIS A 635 -16.69 4.75 -1.78
CA HIS A 635 -16.48 4.86 -0.33
C HIS A 635 -16.22 6.30 0.14
N LEU A 636 -15.57 7.13 -0.67
CA LEU A 636 -15.43 8.57 -0.41
C LEU A 636 -16.77 9.29 -0.44
N GLN A 637 -17.62 9.00 -1.44
CA GLN A 637 -18.98 9.54 -1.51
C GLN A 637 -19.82 9.09 -0.30
N ASP A 638 -19.73 7.81 0.12
CA ASP A 638 -20.41 7.31 1.34
C ASP A 638 -19.94 8.06 2.61
N LEU A 639 -18.64 8.37 2.72
CA LEU A 639 -18.07 9.15 3.84
C LEU A 639 -18.52 10.62 3.81
N GLU A 640 -18.54 11.25 2.63
CA GLU A 640 -19.03 12.61 2.43
C GLU A 640 -20.53 12.74 2.83
N HIS A 641 -21.35 11.71 2.60
CA HIS A 641 -22.79 11.71 2.94
C HIS A 641 -23.11 11.25 4.37
N SER A 642 -22.30 10.36 4.97
CA SER A 642 -22.66 9.70 6.24
C SER A 642 -22.38 10.53 7.50
N ASN A 643 -21.63 11.63 7.39
CA ASN A 643 -21.35 12.58 8.48
C ASN A 643 -20.57 11.97 9.67
N TYR A 644 -19.90 10.82 9.45
CA TYR A 644 -19.02 10.14 10.41
C TYR A 644 -17.65 9.88 9.75
N THR A 645 -16.58 10.44 10.30
CA THR A 645 -15.19 10.25 9.82
C THR A 645 -14.55 8.93 10.29
N LEU A 646 -15.35 7.96 10.71
CA LEU A 646 -14.87 6.63 11.10
C LEU A 646 -14.81 5.73 9.85
N ASN A 647 -13.86 4.79 9.84
CA ASN A 647 -13.70 3.74 8.82
C ASN A 647 -13.29 4.24 7.41
N ILE A 648 -12.34 5.18 7.33
CA ILE A 648 -11.65 5.50 6.06
C ILE A 648 -10.88 4.24 5.58
N PRO A 649 -11.14 3.69 4.37
CA PRO A 649 -10.58 2.40 3.94
C PRO A 649 -9.05 2.28 3.91
N LEU A 650 -8.33 3.41 3.86
CA LEU A 650 -6.85 3.47 3.84
C LEU A 650 -6.23 3.67 5.23
N ILE A 651 -7.06 3.70 6.30
CA ILE A 651 -6.64 3.90 7.70
C ILE A 651 -7.24 2.78 8.60
N PRO A 652 -6.87 1.51 8.37
CA PRO A 652 -7.46 0.38 9.10
C PRO A 652 -7.06 0.38 10.58
N THR A 653 -8.02 -0.03 11.41
CA THR A 653 -7.93 -0.12 12.88
C THR A 653 -8.04 -1.56 13.40
N THR A 654 -8.49 -2.50 12.57
CA THR A 654 -8.64 -3.94 12.85
C THR A 654 -7.91 -4.80 11.81
N PRO A 655 -7.54 -6.07 12.12
CA PRO A 655 -6.96 -7.00 11.15
C PRO A 655 -7.84 -7.21 9.92
N GLU A 656 -9.15 -7.18 10.10
CA GLU A 656 -10.17 -7.36 9.07
C GLU A 656 -10.22 -6.15 8.13
N GLU A 657 -10.24 -4.92 8.67
CA GLU A 657 -10.08 -3.68 7.87
C GLU A 657 -8.74 -3.63 7.13
N MET A 658 -7.66 -4.17 7.72
CA MET A 658 -6.37 -4.27 7.05
C MET A 658 -6.42 -5.30 5.90
N GLU A 659 -7.13 -6.41 6.03
CA GLU A 659 -7.36 -7.31 4.90
C GLU A 659 -8.19 -6.62 3.80
N ASP A 660 -9.24 -5.87 4.15
CA ASP A 660 -10.04 -5.10 3.18
C ASP A 660 -9.25 -3.97 2.51
N MET A 661 -8.36 -3.27 3.24
CA MET A 661 -7.41 -2.33 2.65
C MET A 661 -6.51 -3.02 1.61
N PHE A 662 -6.00 -4.22 1.90
CA PHE A 662 -5.24 -5.01 0.92
C PHE A 662 -6.11 -5.52 -0.25
N ARG A 663 -7.38 -5.88 -0.01
CA ARG A 663 -8.33 -6.29 -1.06
C ARG A 663 -8.74 -5.13 -1.98
N LEU A 664 -8.67 -3.88 -1.49
CA LEU A 664 -8.86 -2.66 -2.27
C LEU A 664 -7.58 -2.30 -3.05
N CYS A 665 -6.43 -2.27 -2.37
CA CYS A 665 -5.18 -1.77 -2.96
C CYS A 665 -4.44 -2.78 -3.84
N SER A 666 -4.67 -4.10 -3.68
CA SER A 666 -3.97 -5.14 -4.45
C SER A 666 -4.90 -6.04 -5.26
N HIS A 667 -4.57 -6.26 -6.53
CA HIS A 667 -5.30 -7.20 -7.39
C HIS A 667 -5.00 -8.66 -6.99
N VAL A 668 -3.72 -9.01 -6.83
CA VAL A 668 -3.27 -10.30 -6.34
C VAL A 668 -3.68 -10.47 -4.87
N ARG A 669 -4.46 -11.53 -4.59
CA ARG A 669 -4.92 -11.84 -3.24
C ARG A 669 -3.84 -12.57 -2.44
N PHE A 670 -3.35 -11.94 -1.38
CA PHE A 670 -2.41 -12.54 -0.43
C PHE A 670 -3.19 -13.17 0.74
N LYS A 671 -2.99 -14.47 1.00
CA LYS A 671 -3.48 -15.10 2.24
C LYS A 671 -2.51 -14.80 3.39
N ILE A 672 -2.76 -13.72 4.11
CA ILE A 672 -1.94 -13.27 5.24
C ILE A 672 -2.53 -13.84 6.54
N PRO A 673 -1.75 -14.52 7.41
CA PRO A 673 -2.20 -14.96 8.73
C PRO A 673 -2.69 -13.78 9.59
N GLN A 674 -3.77 -13.98 10.36
CA GLN A 674 -4.40 -12.91 11.15
C GLN A 674 -3.43 -12.23 12.14
N GLN A 675 -2.48 -12.97 12.72
CA GLN A 675 -1.45 -12.40 13.59
C GLN A 675 -0.49 -11.46 12.85
N ILE A 676 -0.23 -11.68 11.56
CA ILE A 676 0.58 -10.76 10.73
C ILE A 676 -0.24 -9.52 10.38
N LEU A 677 -1.54 -9.67 10.09
CA LEU A 677 -2.45 -8.53 9.93
C LEU A 677 -2.53 -7.69 11.22
N GLN A 678 -2.69 -8.32 12.39
CA GLN A 678 -2.63 -7.66 13.70
C GLN A 678 -1.30 -6.93 13.91
N GLY A 679 -0.16 -7.59 13.66
CA GLY A 679 1.15 -6.95 13.80
C GLY A 679 1.37 -5.75 12.86
N LEU A 680 0.73 -5.74 11.69
CA LEU A 680 0.73 -4.60 10.76
C LEU A 680 -0.22 -3.49 11.22
N VAL A 681 -1.38 -3.81 11.80
CA VAL A 681 -2.29 -2.84 12.43
C VAL A 681 -1.64 -2.21 13.65
N ASP A 682 -1.06 -2.99 14.57
CA ASP A 682 -0.40 -2.54 15.79
C ASP A 682 0.70 -1.49 15.56
N VAL A 683 1.44 -1.57 14.45
CA VAL A 683 2.48 -0.58 14.12
C VAL A 683 1.90 0.69 13.49
N ARG A 684 0.69 0.64 12.92
CA ARG A 684 0.00 1.77 12.28
C ARG A 684 -0.95 2.51 13.23
N GLN A 685 -1.63 1.77 14.12
CA GLN A 685 -2.69 2.29 14.98
C GLN A 685 -2.27 3.52 15.84
N PRO A 686 -1.04 3.59 16.41
CA PRO A 686 -0.55 4.79 17.11
C PRO A 686 -0.39 6.04 16.22
N HIS A 687 -0.56 5.89 14.90
CA HIS A 687 -0.38 6.93 13.90
C HIS A 687 -1.69 7.29 13.17
N ASN A 688 -2.73 6.48 13.30
CA ASN A 688 -4.00 6.63 12.57
C ASN A 688 -4.69 7.99 12.77
N MET A 689 -4.61 8.62 13.95
CA MET A 689 -5.17 9.97 14.18
C MET A 689 -4.55 11.02 13.26
N PHE A 690 -3.22 11.04 13.14
CA PHE A 690 -2.52 11.94 12.20
C PHE A 690 -2.74 11.52 10.74
N TYR A 691 -2.92 10.23 10.46
CA TYR A 691 -3.32 9.79 9.12
C TYR A 691 -4.72 10.29 8.76
N GLN A 692 -5.65 10.46 9.70
CA GLN A 692 -6.93 11.12 9.45
C GLN A 692 -6.76 12.61 9.13
N GLU A 693 -5.96 13.35 9.92
CA GLU A 693 -5.66 14.78 9.64
C GLU A 693 -5.04 14.97 8.25
N VAL A 694 -4.01 14.20 7.92
CA VAL A 694 -3.32 14.23 6.63
C VAL A 694 -4.26 13.80 5.48
N PHE A 695 -5.14 12.82 5.70
CA PHE A 695 -6.13 12.41 4.71
C PHE A 695 -7.09 13.53 4.33
N MET A 696 -7.63 14.26 5.32
CA MET A 696 -8.55 15.37 5.08
C MET A 696 -7.90 16.51 4.29
N GLU A 697 -6.62 16.81 4.53
CA GLU A 697 -5.86 17.79 3.73
C GLU A 697 -5.52 17.29 2.31
N ILE A 698 -5.47 15.97 2.06
CA ILE A 698 -5.24 15.39 0.71
C ILE A 698 -6.52 15.35 -0.12
N VAL A 699 -7.66 14.95 0.45
CA VAL A 699 -8.94 14.91 -0.26
C VAL A 699 -9.64 16.29 -0.31
N GLY A 700 -9.14 17.25 0.46
CA GLY A 700 -9.60 18.64 0.46
C GLY A 700 -9.31 19.39 -0.85
N GLU A 701 -10.04 20.48 -1.06
CA GLU A 701 -10.09 21.26 -2.31
C GLU A 701 -8.72 21.63 -2.87
N LYS A 702 -7.77 22.05 -2.02
CA LYS A 702 -6.41 22.45 -2.41
C LYS A 702 -5.56 21.31 -3.01
N SER A 703 -5.87 20.06 -2.67
CA SER A 703 -4.99 18.90 -2.89
C SER A 703 -5.56 17.90 -3.89
N ARG A 704 -6.89 17.74 -3.91
CA ARG A 704 -7.62 16.67 -4.65
C ARG A 704 -7.28 16.62 -6.15
N TYR A 705 -6.92 17.75 -6.75
CA TYR A 705 -6.52 17.86 -8.16
C TYR A 705 -5.15 18.54 -8.38
N ALA A 706 -4.32 18.63 -7.33
CA ALA A 706 -3.09 19.42 -7.35
C ALA A 706 -2.08 18.98 -8.43
N LEU A 707 -1.92 17.67 -8.68
CA LEU A 707 -1.06 17.19 -9.76
C LEU A 707 -1.57 17.68 -11.12
N GLN A 708 -2.86 17.49 -11.41
CA GLN A 708 -3.48 17.88 -12.68
C GLN A 708 -3.33 19.38 -12.98
N GLU A 709 -3.50 20.23 -11.96
CA GLU A 709 -3.28 21.67 -12.07
C GLU A 709 -1.84 22.01 -12.48
N HIS A 710 -0.86 21.27 -11.96
CA HIS A 710 0.57 21.56 -12.14
C HIS A 710 1.23 20.76 -13.29
N LEU A 711 0.55 19.78 -13.91
CA LEU A 711 1.09 18.93 -14.99
C LEU A 711 1.76 19.75 -16.11
N HIS A 712 1.13 20.86 -16.51
CA HIS A 712 1.58 21.71 -17.61
C HIS A 712 2.91 22.46 -17.35
N LEU A 713 3.39 22.47 -16.10
CA LEU A 713 4.66 23.08 -15.68
C LEU A 713 5.82 22.07 -15.63
N ILE A 714 5.53 20.77 -15.73
CA ILE A 714 6.52 19.70 -15.57
C ILE A 714 7.35 19.57 -16.85
N THR A 715 8.58 20.09 -16.80
CA THR A 715 9.54 20.06 -17.92
C THR A 715 10.54 18.89 -17.86
N ALA A 716 10.53 18.13 -16.75
CA ALA A 716 11.40 16.97 -16.58
C ALA A 716 10.87 15.73 -17.35
N PRO A 717 11.75 14.88 -17.92
CA PRO A 717 11.32 13.63 -18.55
C PRO A 717 10.52 12.74 -17.59
N LEU A 718 9.31 12.37 -17.99
CA LEU A 718 8.32 11.68 -17.16
C LEU A 718 8.08 10.23 -17.59
N GLN A 719 8.00 9.33 -16.61
CA GLN A 719 7.44 7.98 -16.73
C GLN A 719 6.22 7.85 -15.82
N VAL A 720 5.18 7.16 -16.28
CA VAL A 720 4.00 6.78 -15.53
C VAL A 720 3.91 5.25 -15.51
N ILE A 721 3.75 4.65 -14.33
CA ILE A 721 3.51 3.21 -14.15
C ILE A 721 2.17 3.03 -13.44
N TRP A 722 1.26 2.21 -13.98
CA TRP A 722 -0.08 2.04 -13.40
C TRP A 722 -0.53 0.58 -13.43
N GLY A 723 -1.21 0.12 -12.38
CA GLY A 723 -1.91 -1.17 -12.38
C GLY A 723 -3.24 -1.07 -13.12
N LYS A 724 -3.51 -1.96 -14.09
CA LYS A 724 -4.77 -1.96 -14.86
C LYS A 724 -6.00 -2.39 -14.06
N GLN A 725 -5.82 -2.85 -12.82
CA GLN A 725 -6.88 -3.23 -11.89
C GLN A 725 -6.74 -2.45 -10.58
N ASP A 726 -6.25 -1.22 -10.66
CA ASP A 726 -6.32 -0.25 -9.56
C ASP A 726 -7.80 0.00 -9.20
N GLN A 727 -8.07 0.20 -7.91
CA GLN A 727 -9.40 0.45 -7.34
C GLN A 727 -9.38 1.61 -6.33
N VAL A 728 -8.25 2.33 -6.24
CA VAL A 728 -8.01 3.51 -5.41
C VAL A 728 -7.93 4.76 -6.30
N VAL A 729 -7.23 4.68 -7.44
CA VAL A 729 -7.23 5.70 -8.50
C VAL A 729 -7.27 5.04 -9.88
N ASP A 730 -8.23 5.40 -10.72
CA ASP A 730 -8.45 4.65 -11.96
C ASP A 730 -7.34 4.83 -13.00
N VAL A 731 -7.04 3.74 -13.73
CA VAL A 731 -5.99 3.68 -14.76
C VAL A 731 -6.20 4.66 -15.91
N SER A 732 -7.42 5.15 -16.15
CA SER A 732 -7.69 6.25 -17.10
C SER A 732 -6.98 7.56 -16.73
N GLY A 733 -6.56 7.75 -15.48
CA GLY A 733 -5.67 8.85 -15.07
C GLY A 733 -4.33 8.86 -15.82
N ALA A 734 -3.83 7.70 -16.27
CA ALA A 734 -2.63 7.61 -17.08
C ALA A 734 -2.79 8.27 -18.47
N ALA A 735 -4.00 8.23 -19.04
CA ALA A 735 -4.30 8.92 -20.30
C ALA A 735 -4.32 10.43 -20.10
N VAL A 736 -4.93 10.92 -19.00
CA VAL A 736 -4.96 12.36 -18.66
C VAL A 736 -3.54 12.95 -18.53
N ILE A 737 -2.59 12.20 -17.95
CA ILE A 737 -1.17 12.61 -17.94
C ILE A 737 -0.59 12.63 -19.36
N SER A 738 -0.84 11.60 -20.16
CA SER A 738 -0.31 11.46 -21.51
C SER A 738 -0.84 12.52 -22.49
N ASP A 739 -2.08 13.00 -22.31
CA ASP A 739 -2.69 14.02 -23.16
C ASP A 739 -2.10 15.41 -22.89
N VAL A 740 -1.72 15.71 -21.63
CA VAL A 740 -1.05 16.96 -21.25
C VAL A 740 0.46 16.90 -21.52
N LEU A 741 1.09 15.73 -21.34
CA LEU A 741 2.52 15.50 -21.49
C LEU A 741 2.79 14.34 -22.49
N PRO A 742 2.57 14.55 -23.81
CA PRO A 742 2.69 13.50 -24.82
C PRO A 742 4.11 12.94 -25.04
N GLY A 743 5.12 13.52 -24.38
CA GLY A 743 6.49 12.99 -24.31
C GLY A 743 6.74 12.01 -23.15
N CYS A 744 5.72 11.68 -22.34
CA CYS A 744 5.89 10.77 -21.21
C CYS A 744 5.88 9.28 -21.63
N ARG A 745 6.58 8.43 -20.87
CA ARG A 745 6.56 6.97 -21.04
C ARG A 745 5.49 6.36 -20.14
N VAL A 746 4.45 5.75 -20.70
CA VAL A 746 3.41 5.06 -19.93
C VAL A 746 3.63 3.53 -19.96
N ASP A 747 3.83 2.91 -18.81
CA ASP A 747 3.95 1.46 -18.61
C ASP A 747 2.75 0.91 -17.82
N LEU A 748 1.69 0.46 -18.49
CA LEU A 748 0.53 -0.17 -17.85
C LEU A 748 0.77 -1.65 -17.53
N LEU A 749 0.41 -2.09 -16.33
CA LEU A 749 0.67 -3.44 -15.82
C LEU A 749 -0.61 -4.27 -15.68
N ASP A 750 -0.65 -5.42 -16.36
CA ASP A 750 -1.73 -6.41 -16.26
C ASP A 750 -1.68 -7.20 -14.95
N ASN A 751 -2.88 -7.56 -14.46
CA ASN A 751 -3.12 -8.27 -13.20
C ASN A 751 -2.42 -7.58 -12.03
N CYS A 752 -2.63 -6.28 -11.87
CA CYS A 752 -1.99 -5.44 -10.87
C CYS A 752 -2.93 -4.30 -10.44
N GLY A 753 -3.05 -4.09 -9.14
CA GLY A 753 -3.78 -2.97 -8.53
C GLY A 753 -2.88 -1.80 -8.19
N HIS A 754 -3.33 -0.99 -7.22
CA HIS A 754 -2.69 0.22 -6.73
C HIS A 754 -1.29 -0.04 -6.16
N SER A 755 -1.11 -1.12 -5.40
CA SER A 755 0.15 -1.49 -4.74
C SER A 755 1.19 -2.09 -5.70
N VAL A 756 1.46 -1.43 -6.82
CA VAL A 756 2.44 -1.81 -7.87
C VAL A 756 3.82 -2.14 -7.28
N VAL A 757 4.25 -1.41 -6.25
CA VAL A 757 5.52 -1.63 -5.54
C VAL A 757 5.52 -2.91 -4.68
N MET A 758 4.37 -3.47 -4.33
CA MET A 758 4.21 -4.74 -3.59
C MET A 758 3.90 -5.92 -4.51
N GLU A 759 3.01 -5.74 -5.49
CA GLU A 759 2.54 -6.82 -6.38
C GLU A 759 3.54 -7.15 -7.51
N ARG A 760 4.29 -6.15 -7.99
CA ARG A 760 5.17 -6.28 -9.17
C ARG A 760 6.62 -5.75 -8.95
N PRO A 761 7.22 -5.78 -7.74
CA PRO A 761 8.44 -5.03 -7.41
C PRO A 761 9.64 -5.24 -8.34
N CYS A 762 9.85 -6.46 -8.85
CA CYS A 762 10.93 -6.75 -9.79
C CYS A 762 10.70 -6.07 -11.16
N ARG A 763 9.44 -6.06 -11.65
CA ARG A 763 9.06 -5.32 -12.87
C ARG A 763 9.16 -3.82 -12.64
N THR A 764 8.68 -3.31 -11.52
CA THR A 764 8.75 -1.89 -11.13
C THR A 764 10.19 -1.40 -11.06
N ALA A 765 11.08 -2.13 -10.38
CA ALA A 765 12.51 -1.83 -10.32
C ALA A 765 13.19 -1.84 -11.71
N LYS A 766 12.83 -2.80 -12.57
CA LYS A 766 13.33 -2.87 -13.96
C LYS A 766 12.87 -1.66 -14.78
N LEU A 767 11.59 -1.29 -14.70
CA LEU A 767 11.01 -0.15 -15.42
C LEU A 767 11.64 1.19 -15.03
N ILE A 768 11.82 1.42 -13.72
CA ILE A 768 12.52 2.61 -13.19
C ILE A 768 13.96 2.64 -13.71
N LEU A 769 14.68 1.51 -13.65
CA LEU A 769 16.08 1.45 -14.05
C LEU A 769 16.28 1.62 -15.56
N GLU A 770 15.43 1.01 -16.40
CA GLU A 770 15.40 1.23 -17.85
C GLU A 770 15.21 2.70 -18.19
N PHE A 771 14.20 3.35 -17.59
CA PHE A 771 13.92 4.76 -17.83
C PHE A 771 15.08 5.66 -17.39
N ILE A 772 15.64 5.43 -16.20
CA ILE A 772 16.80 6.16 -15.69
C ILE A 772 18.02 6.04 -16.62
N ILE A 773 18.28 4.86 -17.20
CA ILE A 773 19.37 4.65 -18.14
C ILE A 773 19.13 5.44 -19.45
N LEU A 774 17.94 5.32 -20.03
CA LEU A 774 17.57 6.04 -21.27
C LEU A 774 17.76 7.57 -21.12
N GLN A 775 17.41 8.14 -19.97
CA GLN A 775 17.59 9.57 -19.70
C GLN A 775 19.05 9.97 -19.42
N GLN A 776 19.89 9.04 -18.93
CA GLN A 776 21.34 9.27 -18.78
C GLN A 776 22.04 9.22 -20.14
N ASP A 777 21.68 8.28 -21.01
CA ASP A 777 22.26 8.17 -22.36
C ASP A 777 21.85 9.36 -23.26
N ALA A 778 20.60 9.80 -23.19
CA ALA A 778 20.14 11.01 -23.90
C ALA A 778 20.94 12.26 -23.49
N ARG A 779 21.10 12.51 -22.18
CA ARG A 779 21.93 13.62 -21.66
C ARG A 779 23.43 13.44 -21.99
N GLY A 780 23.90 12.20 -22.14
CA GLY A 780 25.27 11.87 -22.53
C GLY A 780 25.56 12.11 -24.02
N GLY A 781 24.60 11.86 -24.89
CA GLY A 781 24.69 12.11 -26.33
C GLY A 781 24.84 13.59 -26.65
N VAL A 782 23.99 14.45 -26.05
CA VAL A 782 24.03 15.90 -26.25
C VAL A 782 25.41 16.48 -25.89
N LYS A 783 26.03 16.01 -24.80
CA LYS A 783 27.38 16.42 -24.36
C LYS A 783 28.55 15.83 -25.19
N LYS A 784 28.27 15.07 -26.24
CA LYS A 784 29.26 14.61 -27.23
C LYS A 784 29.08 15.20 -28.62
N SER A 785 28.00 15.98 -28.83
CA SER A 785 27.69 16.69 -30.07
C SER A 785 27.85 18.22 -29.96
N SER A 786 28.23 18.71 -28.77
CA SER A 786 28.67 20.08 -28.47
C SER A 786 30.17 20.10 -28.16
#